data_AF-A0A517LBU4-F1
#
_entry.id   AF-A0A517LBU4-F1
#
_cell.length_a   1.000
_cell.length_b   1.000
_cell.length_c   1.000
_cell.angle_alpha   90.00
_cell.angle_beta   90.00
_cell.angle_gamma   90.00
#
_symmetry.space_group_name_H-M   'P 1'
#
loop_
_entity.id
_entity.type
_entity.pdbx_description
1 polymer ?
#
loop_
_entity_poly.entity_id
_entity_poly.type
_entity_poly.pdbx_seq_one_letter_code
_entity_poly.pdbx_strand_id
1 'polypeptide(L)'
;MKTFASLALAASLAAVKQVAALEAKDVYMDVLETYGGIAGRALSNSPNGYTPSRVDCPSDRPSVRAAGQLSSNEASWLERRRNVTVDPMKTLLNRMNVTGFDVDSWFNDHANNASALPNIGIALSGGGWRALLNGAGVIQAMDSRTTNNSGAGQLGGLLQSATYLSGLSGGSWTVGSMYVNNFSSIQALRDTTSGSVYEFGNSILEGPDTGGLQILNTVQYYTRLADDVNGKGDAGFGTSLTDVWGRALSFQLINATYGGPGYTWSSIALDQDFADGNQPLPIIIADGRRPGELLIASNTTIFEFNPWEFGTWDPTIYGFVPMQYLGTNFTNGNVTGNDQCVVGFDNAGFVMGTSSSLFNQFLLQINQTGIPDALKNVLSRALGVLGEDNNDIAEYSPNPFFGYNPATNAGANFTALDLVDGGSNGENIPLHPLIQPNRGVDVIFAVDSSADTTYFWPNATSLVATYERSLGNIANGTNFPPIPDQNTIVNLGLNTRPTFFGCNASNMTDGLSTPLVVYIPNYPYITLSNFSTFQLSTNNSQRDAMIQNGALAATMNNNTRLSTCYGCAILSRSMEKTSTRVPDVCTSCFTEYCWNGTLDSRTPASYEPTTQLAGAKLSAGVRMSIGPVWISIFVFGITAIMTL
;
A
#
# COMPACT_ATOMS: atom_id res chain seq x y z
N MET A 1 -25.89 -28.56 61.10
CA MET A 1 -26.15 -27.23 60.52
C MET A 1 -24.84 -26.62 60.01
N LYS A 2 -24.33 -27.13 58.89
CA LYS A 2 -23.17 -26.59 58.16
C LYS A 2 -23.31 -27.10 56.72
N THR A 3 -24.08 -26.38 55.91
CA THR A 3 -24.22 -26.50 54.46
C THR A 3 -25.40 -25.61 54.10
N PHE A 4 -25.17 -24.44 53.50
CA PHE A 4 -26.12 -23.64 52.67
C PHE A 4 -25.65 -22.18 52.40
N ALA A 5 -24.40 -21.81 52.73
CA ALA A 5 -23.89 -20.45 52.46
C ALA A 5 -22.98 -20.33 51.22
N SER A 6 -22.72 -21.43 50.48
CA SER A 6 -21.68 -21.45 49.43
C SER A 6 -22.20 -21.40 47.99
N LEU A 7 -23.52 -21.46 47.74
CA LEU A 7 -24.09 -21.44 46.38
C LEU A 7 -24.75 -20.12 45.97
N ALA A 8 -25.00 -19.19 46.90
CA ALA A 8 -25.65 -17.91 46.58
C ALA A 8 -24.66 -16.81 46.12
N LEU A 9 -23.35 -16.97 46.36
CA LEU A 9 -22.33 -15.99 45.95
C LEU A 9 -21.77 -16.24 44.54
N ALA A 10 -21.88 -17.48 44.02
CA ALA A 10 -21.35 -17.83 42.70
C ALA A 10 -22.31 -17.44 41.55
N ALA A 11 -23.63 -17.43 41.81
CA ALA A 11 -24.63 -17.04 40.80
C ALA A 11 -24.75 -15.52 40.62
N SER A 12 -24.47 -14.72 41.66
CA SER A 12 -24.51 -13.25 41.57
C SER A 12 -23.28 -12.67 40.88
N LEU A 13 -22.10 -13.30 41.00
CA LEU A 13 -20.88 -12.89 40.28
C LEU A 13 -20.91 -13.23 38.78
N ALA A 14 -21.64 -14.29 38.38
CA ALA A 14 -21.84 -14.63 36.98
C ALA A 14 -22.86 -13.69 36.30
N ALA A 15 -23.96 -13.35 36.97
CA ALA A 15 -24.96 -12.42 36.46
C ALA A 15 -24.43 -10.97 36.38
N VAL A 16 -23.61 -10.53 37.35
CA VAL A 16 -23.00 -9.19 37.33
C VAL A 16 -21.92 -9.08 36.25
N LYS A 17 -21.18 -10.15 35.92
CA LYS A 17 -20.25 -10.15 34.79
C LYS A 17 -20.95 -10.12 33.42
N GLN A 18 -22.10 -10.78 33.28
CA GLN A 18 -22.86 -10.79 32.04
C GLN A 18 -23.62 -9.46 31.83
N VAL A 19 -24.18 -8.87 32.90
CA VAL A 19 -24.83 -7.56 32.84
C VAL A 19 -23.81 -6.43 32.61
N ALA A 20 -22.61 -6.49 33.23
CA ALA A 20 -21.55 -5.51 32.98
C ALA A 20 -20.95 -5.60 31.56
N ALA A 21 -20.92 -6.79 30.95
CA ALA A 21 -20.42 -6.97 29.58
C ALA A 21 -21.45 -6.54 28.52
N LEU A 22 -22.75 -6.72 28.78
CA LEU A 22 -23.83 -6.18 27.94
C LEU A 22 -23.94 -4.65 28.08
N GLU A 23 -23.91 -4.12 29.30
CA GLU A 23 -23.93 -2.66 29.51
C GLU A 23 -22.66 -1.97 28.99
N ALA A 24 -21.48 -2.60 29.00
CA ALA A 24 -20.28 -2.01 28.40
C ALA A 24 -20.35 -1.97 26.86
N LYS A 25 -21.00 -2.95 26.21
CA LYS A 25 -21.23 -2.95 24.77
C LYS A 25 -22.26 -1.88 24.39
N ASP A 26 -23.32 -1.74 25.17
CA ASP A 26 -24.37 -0.75 24.91
C ASP A 26 -23.91 0.68 25.24
N VAL A 27 -23.09 0.87 26.29
CA VAL A 27 -22.45 2.17 26.59
C VAL A 27 -21.36 2.51 25.57
N TYR A 28 -20.65 1.52 25.01
CA TYR A 28 -19.70 1.76 23.90
C TYR A 28 -20.42 2.21 22.62
N MET A 29 -21.61 1.66 22.33
CA MET A 29 -22.42 2.09 21.19
C MET A 29 -23.14 3.42 21.42
N ASP A 30 -23.61 3.70 22.64
CA ASP A 30 -24.34 4.94 22.99
C ASP A 30 -23.41 6.17 23.07
N VAL A 31 -22.14 5.96 23.46
CA VAL A 31 -21.08 7.00 23.38
C VAL A 31 -20.71 7.34 21.93
N LEU A 32 -20.82 6.38 21.00
CA LEU A 32 -20.62 6.60 19.55
C LEU A 32 -21.78 7.39 18.93
N GLU A 33 -23.02 7.22 19.40
CA GLU A 33 -24.17 7.99 18.91
C GLU A 33 -24.25 9.42 19.50
N THR A 34 -23.83 9.62 20.75
CA THR A 34 -24.11 10.87 21.47
C THR A 34 -23.10 12.00 21.24
N TYR A 35 -21.88 11.72 20.76
CA TYR A 35 -20.79 12.72 20.62
C TYR A 35 -20.28 12.99 19.19
N GLY A 36 -21.15 12.83 18.19
CA GLY A 36 -20.97 13.49 16.90
C GLY A 36 -21.38 12.61 15.74
N GLY A 37 -22.33 13.09 14.93
CA GLY A 37 -22.62 12.50 13.63
C GLY A 37 -21.35 12.47 12.78
N ILE A 38 -20.70 11.31 12.69
CA ILE A 38 -19.54 11.04 11.85
C ILE A 38 -19.66 9.58 11.38
N ALA A 39 -20.03 9.41 10.12
CA ALA A 39 -19.94 8.14 9.41
C ALA A 39 -18.48 7.65 9.37
N GLY A 40 -18.29 6.33 9.60
CA GLY A 40 -17.12 5.54 9.25
C GLY A 40 -15.78 5.92 9.89
N ARG A 41 -15.02 4.96 10.40
CA ARG A 41 -13.57 5.04 10.62
C ARG A 41 -13.09 3.59 10.57
N ALA A 42 -11.83 3.36 10.18
CA ALA A 42 -11.16 2.16 10.70
C ALA A 42 -11.25 2.22 12.23
N LEU A 43 -11.75 1.17 12.87
CA LEU A 43 -12.07 1.21 14.28
C LEU A 43 -10.81 0.98 15.14
N SER A 44 -10.73 1.69 16.27
CA SER A 44 -9.81 1.32 17.35
C SER A 44 -10.36 0.07 18.04
N ASN A 45 -10.08 -1.10 17.48
CA ASN A 45 -10.65 -2.39 17.88
C ASN A 45 -9.63 -3.33 18.54
N SER A 46 -8.36 -2.93 18.67
CA SER A 46 -7.40 -3.69 19.49
C SER A 46 -7.74 -3.54 20.99
N PRO A 47 -7.87 -4.63 21.75
CA PRO A 47 -8.26 -4.57 23.16
C PRO A 47 -7.27 -3.83 24.08
N ASN A 48 -5.98 -3.81 23.71
CA ASN A 48 -4.91 -3.26 24.56
C ASN A 48 -3.96 -2.36 23.77
N GLY A 49 -4.52 -1.43 22.98
CA GLY A 49 -3.73 -0.52 22.16
C GLY A 49 -2.82 -1.29 21.21
N TYR A 50 -1.51 -1.02 21.27
CA TYR A 50 -0.52 -1.68 20.42
C TYR A 50 -0.18 -3.11 20.87
N THR A 51 -0.46 -3.46 22.13
CA THR A 51 -0.09 -4.76 22.69
C THR A 51 -1.04 -5.85 22.18
N PRO A 52 -0.56 -6.87 21.46
CA PRO A 52 -1.42 -7.95 20.99
C PRO A 52 -2.02 -8.72 22.15
N SER A 53 -3.26 -9.17 21.99
CA SER A 53 -4.05 -9.78 23.07
C SER A 53 -4.51 -11.17 22.70
N ARG A 54 -4.39 -12.11 23.64
CA ARG A 54 -4.93 -13.48 23.50
C ARG A 54 -6.42 -13.49 23.81
N VAL A 55 -7.21 -14.08 22.93
CA VAL A 55 -8.67 -14.20 23.03
C VAL A 55 -9.10 -15.62 22.73
N ASP A 56 -10.31 -15.98 23.17
CA ASP A 56 -10.91 -17.24 22.75
C ASP A 56 -11.12 -17.22 21.23
N CYS A 57 -10.69 -18.29 20.56
CA CYS A 57 -10.95 -18.43 19.14
C CYS A 57 -12.45 -18.58 18.87
N PRO A 58 -12.93 -18.16 17.68
CA PRO A 58 -14.27 -18.48 17.22
C PRO A 58 -14.50 -20.00 17.20
N SER A 59 -15.78 -20.42 17.26
CA SER A 59 -16.16 -21.83 17.20
C SER A 59 -15.62 -22.51 15.95
N ASP A 60 -15.71 -21.81 14.81
CA ASP A 60 -15.04 -22.17 13.57
C ASP A 60 -13.62 -21.62 13.62
N ARG A 61 -12.69 -22.46 14.08
CA ARG A 61 -11.31 -22.06 14.30
C ARG A 61 -10.64 -21.62 12.99
N PRO A 62 -9.88 -20.51 13.00
CA PRO A 62 -9.21 -20.03 11.81
C PRO A 62 -8.10 -21.02 11.38
N SER A 63 -7.79 -21.03 10.08
CA SER A 63 -6.76 -21.88 9.47
C SER A 63 -6.12 -21.17 8.28
N VAL A 64 -4.99 -21.69 7.80
CA VAL A 64 -4.36 -21.22 6.57
C VAL A 64 -5.19 -21.64 5.37
N ARG A 65 -5.66 -20.67 4.59
CA ARG A 65 -6.34 -20.86 3.31
C ARG A 65 -5.31 -20.99 2.20
N ALA A 66 -5.43 -22.02 1.35
CA ALA A 66 -4.60 -22.12 0.15
C ALA A 66 -4.94 -21.00 -0.87
N ALA A 67 -3.91 -20.46 -1.54
CA ALA A 67 -4.01 -19.32 -2.46
C ALA A 67 -4.57 -19.65 -3.86
N GLY A 68 -5.27 -20.78 -4.03
CA GLY A 68 -5.86 -21.20 -5.31
C GLY A 68 -7.04 -20.35 -5.81
N GLN A 69 -7.63 -19.56 -4.91
CA GLN A 69 -8.82 -18.74 -5.16
C GLN A 69 -8.80 -17.51 -4.28
N LEU A 70 -9.69 -16.55 -4.55
CA LEU A 70 -9.94 -15.43 -3.62
C LEU A 70 -10.55 -15.96 -2.31
N SER A 71 -10.37 -15.24 -1.21
CA SER A 71 -11.14 -15.51 0.00
C SER A 71 -12.63 -15.28 -0.23
N SER A 72 -13.49 -15.92 0.58
CA SER A 72 -14.93 -15.69 0.56
C SER A 72 -15.29 -14.23 0.84
N ASN A 73 -14.48 -13.54 1.65
CA ASN A 73 -14.67 -12.13 1.96
C ASN A 73 -14.41 -11.25 0.73
N GLU A 74 -13.27 -11.42 0.05
CA GLU A 74 -12.99 -10.66 -1.18
C GLU A 74 -14.03 -10.98 -2.28
N ALA A 75 -14.38 -12.26 -2.47
CA ALA A 75 -15.37 -12.67 -3.46
C ALA A 75 -16.76 -12.04 -3.23
N SER A 76 -17.27 -12.09 -1.99
CA SER A 76 -18.57 -11.51 -1.65
C SER A 76 -18.56 -9.98 -1.69
N TRP A 77 -17.45 -9.37 -1.31
CA TRP A 77 -17.28 -7.92 -1.40
C TRP A 77 -17.23 -7.44 -2.85
N LEU A 78 -16.60 -8.19 -3.76
CA LEU A 78 -16.54 -7.87 -5.18
C LEU A 78 -17.93 -7.76 -5.80
N GLU A 79 -18.88 -8.61 -5.40
CA GLU A 79 -20.28 -8.50 -5.88
C GLU A 79 -20.90 -7.14 -5.55
N ARG A 80 -20.59 -6.57 -4.37
CA ARG A 80 -21.05 -5.24 -3.97
C ARG A 80 -20.27 -4.14 -4.67
N ARG A 81 -18.93 -4.23 -4.67
CA ARG A 81 -18.03 -3.24 -5.31
C ARG A 81 -18.37 -3.06 -6.77
N ARG A 82 -18.66 -4.15 -7.51
CA ARG A 82 -19.00 -4.10 -8.93
C ARG A 82 -20.19 -3.20 -9.19
N ASN A 83 -21.25 -3.30 -8.39
CA ASN A 83 -22.45 -2.47 -8.57
C ASN A 83 -22.15 -0.97 -8.38
N VAL A 84 -21.34 -0.60 -7.40
CA VAL A 84 -21.07 0.82 -7.11
C VAL A 84 -20.00 1.44 -8.00
N THR A 85 -19.21 0.63 -8.72
CA THR A 85 -18.22 1.15 -9.68
C THR A 85 -18.83 1.61 -11.00
N VAL A 86 -20.01 1.12 -11.38
CA VAL A 86 -20.62 1.36 -12.70
C VAL A 86 -20.95 2.83 -12.94
N ASP A 87 -21.71 3.47 -12.04
CA ASP A 87 -22.16 4.85 -12.25
C ASP A 87 -21.02 5.87 -12.24
N PRO A 88 -20.04 5.81 -11.31
CA PRO A 88 -18.83 6.63 -11.40
C PRO A 88 -18.06 6.41 -12.70
N MET A 89 -17.97 5.17 -13.18
CA MET A 89 -17.24 4.83 -14.40
C MET A 89 -17.95 5.35 -15.65
N LYS A 90 -19.28 5.22 -15.75
CA LYS A 90 -20.08 5.81 -16.82
C LYS A 90 -19.92 7.33 -16.86
N THR A 91 -20.02 7.98 -15.69
CA THR A 91 -19.83 9.43 -15.55
C THR A 91 -18.44 9.87 -16.00
N LEU A 92 -17.40 9.14 -15.58
CA LEU A 92 -16.01 9.39 -15.97
C LEU A 92 -15.82 9.23 -17.48
N LEU A 93 -16.24 8.09 -18.05
CA LEU A 93 -16.03 7.75 -19.46
C LEU A 93 -16.80 8.70 -20.40
N ASN A 94 -18.03 9.08 -20.05
CA ASN A 94 -18.79 10.09 -20.79
C ASN A 94 -18.03 11.43 -20.83
N ARG A 95 -17.38 11.83 -19.72
CA ARG A 95 -16.54 13.04 -19.68
C ARG A 95 -15.23 12.89 -20.46
N MET A 96 -14.64 11.70 -20.48
CA MET A 96 -13.45 11.39 -21.28
C MET A 96 -13.71 11.45 -22.79
N ASN A 97 -14.98 11.48 -23.22
CA ASN A 97 -15.41 11.75 -24.59
C ASN A 97 -14.74 10.80 -25.61
N VAL A 98 -14.89 9.49 -25.40
CA VAL A 98 -14.47 8.46 -26.35
C VAL A 98 -15.41 8.48 -27.55
N THR A 99 -15.12 9.35 -28.52
CA THR A 99 -15.97 9.55 -29.70
C THR A 99 -16.15 8.25 -30.50
N GLY A 100 -17.38 7.98 -30.93
CA GLY A 100 -17.74 6.73 -31.62
C GLY A 100 -18.02 5.55 -30.68
N PHE A 101 -18.07 5.79 -29.37
CA PHE A 101 -18.49 4.82 -28.36
C PHE A 101 -19.62 5.40 -27.51
N ASP A 102 -20.78 4.73 -27.49
CA ASP A 102 -21.89 5.09 -26.61
C ASP A 102 -21.70 4.36 -25.26
N VAL A 103 -21.19 5.10 -24.28
CA VAL A 103 -20.89 4.56 -22.94
C VAL A 103 -22.16 4.04 -22.29
N ASP A 104 -23.25 4.81 -22.32
CA ASP A 104 -24.47 4.44 -21.61
C ASP A 104 -25.13 3.21 -22.23
N SER A 105 -25.23 3.15 -23.55
CA SER A 105 -25.75 1.97 -24.25
C SER A 105 -24.89 0.75 -23.97
N TRP A 106 -23.56 0.85 -24.08
CA TRP A 106 -22.68 -0.30 -23.93
C TRP A 106 -22.74 -0.89 -22.51
N PHE A 107 -22.76 -0.05 -21.47
CA PHE A 107 -22.90 -0.52 -20.09
C PHE A 107 -24.28 -1.16 -19.84
N ASN A 108 -25.35 -0.62 -20.45
CA ASN A 108 -26.68 -1.21 -20.32
C ASN A 108 -26.76 -2.59 -21.02
N ASP A 109 -26.16 -2.74 -22.20
CA ASP A 109 -26.12 -4.00 -22.95
C ASP A 109 -25.35 -5.10 -22.20
N HIS A 110 -24.36 -4.71 -21.40
CA HIS A 110 -23.50 -5.62 -20.63
C HIS A 110 -23.79 -5.64 -19.12
N ALA A 111 -24.89 -5.03 -18.67
CA ALA A 111 -25.20 -4.88 -17.24
C ALA A 111 -25.25 -6.22 -16.47
N ASN A 112 -25.64 -7.31 -17.16
CA ASN A 112 -25.73 -8.65 -16.58
C ASN A 112 -24.47 -9.50 -16.79
N ASN A 113 -23.38 -8.93 -17.31
CA ASN A 113 -22.11 -9.62 -17.53
C ASN A 113 -20.97 -8.89 -16.80
N ALA A 114 -20.78 -9.22 -15.52
CA ALA A 114 -19.74 -8.60 -14.68
C ALA A 114 -18.32 -8.76 -15.25
N SER A 115 -18.04 -9.86 -15.96
CA SER A 115 -16.72 -10.12 -16.56
C SER A 115 -16.41 -9.25 -17.79
N ALA A 116 -17.45 -8.66 -18.40
CA ALA A 116 -17.30 -7.72 -19.51
C ALA A 116 -16.93 -6.32 -19.04
N LEU A 117 -17.40 -5.90 -17.86
CA LEU A 117 -17.18 -4.56 -17.35
C LEU A 117 -15.71 -4.33 -16.97
N PRO A 118 -15.17 -3.11 -17.17
CA PRO A 118 -13.78 -2.83 -16.85
C PRO A 118 -13.45 -3.07 -15.38
N ASN A 119 -12.35 -3.78 -15.12
CA ASN A 119 -11.79 -3.95 -13.79
C ASN A 119 -10.49 -3.15 -13.62
N ILE A 120 -10.53 -2.09 -12.81
CA ILE A 120 -9.43 -1.12 -12.71
C ILE A 120 -8.62 -1.34 -11.43
N GLY A 121 -7.30 -1.43 -11.56
CA GLY A 121 -6.34 -1.39 -10.45
C GLY A 121 -5.52 -0.10 -10.43
N ILE A 122 -5.09 0.33 -9.25
CA ILE A 122 -4.16 1.44 -9.05
C ILE A 122 -3.00 0.94 -8.18
N ALA A 123 -1.76 1.28 -8.54
CA ALA A 123 -0.57 0.90 -7.80
C ALA A 123 0.30 2.14 -7.50
N LEU A 124 0.65 2.34 -6.23
CA LEU A 124 1.49 3.44 -5.76
C LEU A 124 2.86 2.91 -5.32
N SER A 125 3.92 3.37 -5.98
CA SER A 125 5.28 2.91 -5.72
C SER A 125 5.83 3.30 -4.34
N GLY A 126 6.98 2.71 -3.99
CA GLY A 126 7.81 3.13 -2.86
C GLY A 126 8.69 4.35 -3.13
N GLY A 127 9.33 4.85 -2.07
CA GLY A 127 10.19 6.04 -2.11
C GLY A 127 9.99 7.06 -0.99
N GLY A 128 9.59 6.63 0.21
CA GLY A 128 9.43 7.50 1.37
C GLY A 128 8.43 8.65 1.16
N TRP A 129 8.71 9.82 1.73
CA TRP A 129 7.82 10.99 1.58
C TRP A 129 7.66 11.45 0.13
N ARG A 130 8.66 11.21 -0.73
CA ARG A 130 8.55 11.55 -2.15
C ARG A 130 7.41 10.76 -2.79
N ALA A 131 7.40 9.46 -2.56
CA ALA A 131 6.36 8.58 -3.08
C ALA A 131 5.01 8.86 -2.45
N LEU A 132 4.95 9.13 -1.13
CA LEU A 132 3.70 9.53 -0.47
C LEU A 132 3.10 10.76 -1.15
N LEU A 133 3.89 11.82 -1.34
CA LEU A 133 3.38 13.10 -1.83
C LEU A 133 3.05 13.05 -3.32
N ASN A 134 3.86 12.38 -4.13
CA ASN A 134 3.57 12.18 -5.55
C ASN A 134 2.31 11.31 -5.73
N GLY A 135 2.25 10.15 -5.05
CA GLY A 135 1.10 9.25 -5.06
C GLY A 135 -0.18 9.94 -4.56
N ALA A 136 -0.10 10.71 -3.49
CA ALA A 136 -1.20 11.55 -3.00
C ALA A 136 -1.67 12.55 -4.07
N GLY A 137 -0.75 13.18 -4.81
CA GLY A 137 -1.10 14.04 -5.94
C GLY A 137 -1.88 13.32 -7.04
N VAL A 138 -1.43 12.12 -7.43
CA VAL A 138 -2.12 11.31 -8.44
C VAL A 138 -3.51 10.88 -7.95
N ILE A 139 -3.62 10.39 -6.72
CA ILE A 139 -4.91 10.03 -6.12
C ILE A 139 -5.83 11.26 -6.02
N GLN A 140 -5.31 12.43 -5.64
CA GLN A 140 -6.08 13.66 -5.59
C GLN A 140 -6.68 14.00 -6.97
N ALA A 141 -5.94 13.78 -8.06
CA ALA A 141 -6.43 13.98 -9.43
C ALA A 141 -7.49 12.95 -9.84
N MET A 142 -7.45 11.73 -9.29
CA MET A 142 -8.38 10.63 -9.59
C MET A 142 -9.66 10.65 -8.71
N ASP A 143 -9.62 11.34 -7.58
CA ASP A 143 -10.71 11.37 -6.59
C ASP A 143 -11.77 12.43 -6.94
N SER A 144 -13.03 12.02 -7.12
CA SER A 144 -14.15 12.95 -7.37
C SER A 144 -14.50 13.83 -6.17
N ARG A 145 -14.03 13.48 -4.97
CA ARG A 145 -14.23 14.27 -3.73
C ARG A 145 -13.29 15.47 -3.64
N THR A 146 -12.27 15.54 -4.51
CA THR A 146 -11.42 16.73 -4.64
C THR A 146 -12.22 17.86 -5.27
N THR A 147 -12.15 19.04 -4.66
CA THR A 147 -12.86 20.24 -5.14
C THR A 147 -12.44 20.58 -6.57
N ASN A 148 -13.40 20.86 -7.45
CA ASN A 148 -13.18 21.25 -8.85
C ASN A 148 -12.33 20.25 -9.67
N ASN A 149 -12.56 18.94 -9.50
CA ASN A 149 -11.77 17.88 -10.13
C ASN A 149 -12.54 17.02 -11.16
N SER A 150 -13.68 17.51 -11.65
CA SER A 150 -14.58 16.78 -12.58
C SER A 150 -14.88 17.53 -13.89
N GLY A 151 -14.03 18.47 -14.28
CA GLY A 151 -14.04 19.19 -15.56
C GLY A 151 -13.30 18.46 -16.68
N ALA A 152 -13.22 19.11 -17.84
CA ALA A 152 -12.55 18.56 -19.02
C ALA A 152 -11.06 18.28 -18.76
N GLY A 153 -10.59 17.08 -19.13
CA GLY A 153 -9.20 16.66 -18.92
C GLY A 153 -8.85 16.22 -17.49
N GLN A 154 -9.81 16.33 -16.54
CA GLN A 154 -9.63 15.92 -15.15
C GLN A 154 -10.12 14.48 -14.91
N LEU A 155 -9.51 13.79 -13.95
CA LEU A 155 -9.70 12.34 -13.72
C LEU A 155 -10.62 12.00 -12.54
N GLY A 156 -11.27 12.99 -11.91
CA GLY A 156 -12.16 12.78 -10.78
C GLY A 156 -13.23 11.72 -11.08
N GLY A 157 -13.28 10.67 -10.27
CA GLY A 157 -14.16 9.51 -10.46
C GLY A 157 -13.40 8.24 -10.83
N LEU A 158 -12.12 8.33 -11.24
CA LEU A 158 -11.30 7.14 -11.51
C LEU A 158 -11.07 6.33 -10.24
N LEU A 159 -10.77 6.98 -9.10
CA LEU A 159 -10.66 6.28 -7.81
C LEU A 159 -11.98 5.59 -7.43
N GLN A 160 -13.12 6.26 -7.64
CA GLN A 160 -14.45 5.70 -7.38
C GLN A 160 -14.76 4.52 -8.30
N SER A 161 -14.18 4.48 -9.51
CA SER A 161 -14.32 3.39 -10.48
C SER A 161 -13.34 2.23 -10.24
N ALA A 162 -12.29 2.43 -9.44
CA ALA A 162 -11.24 1.44 -9.20
C ALA A 162 -11.71 0.27 -8.32
N THR A 163 -11.32 -0.95 -8.62
CA THR A 163 -11.63 -2.11 -7.74
C THR A 163 -10.54 -2.28 -6.69
N TYR A 164 -9.28 -2.07 -7.05
CA TYR A 164 -8.13 -2.31 -6.18
C TYR A 164 -7.24 -1.06 -6.10
N LEU A 165 -6.70 -0.79 -4.91
CA LEU A 165 -5.68 0.23 -4.67
C LEU A 165 -4.55 -0.38 -3.85
N SER A 166 -3.39 -0.54 -4.49
CA SER A 166 -2.20 -1.15 -3.88
C SER A 166 -1.11 -0.12 -3.60
N GLY A 167 -0.37 -0.30 -2.52
CA GLY A 167 0.76 0.54 -2.12
C GLY A 167 1.89 -0.28 -1.52
N LEU A 168 3.12 0.16 -1.71
CA LEU A 168 4.27 -0.33 -0.95
C LEU A 168 5.10 0.85 -0.44
N SER A 169 5.84 0.68 0.66
CA SER A 169 6.71 1.71 1.23
C SER A 169 6.01 3.06 1.35
N GLY A 170 6.58 4.15 0.83
CA GLY A 170 5.93 5.47 0.79
C GLY A 170 4.52 5.50 0.17
N GLY A 171 4.24 4.67 -0.84
CA GLY A 171 2.90 4.49 -1.40
C GLY A 171 1.93 3.81 -0.44
N SER A 172 2.42 2.88 0.39
CA SER A 172 1.62 2.27 1.47
C SER A 172 1.16 3.29 2.50
N TRP A 173 1.93 4.37 2.71
CA TRP A 173 1.58 5.44 3.63
C TRP A 173 0.43 6.30 3.09
N THR A 174 0.41 6.57 1.78
CA THR A 174 -0.75 7.19 1.14
C THR A 174 -1.99 6.32 1.31
N VAL A 175 -1.90 5.02 0.97
CA VAL A 175 -3.03 4.10 1.13
C VAL A 175 -3.48 4.03 2.59
N GLY A 176 -2.60 3.68 3.52
CA GLY A 176 -2.96 3.52 4.93
C GLY A 176 -3.51 4.79 5.57
N SER A 177 -2.91 5.95 5.28
CA SER A 177 -3.44 7.23 5.79
C SER A 177 -4.83 7.57 5.25
N MET A 178 -5.21 7.12 4.05
CA MET A 178 -6.59 7.29 3.57
C MET A 178 -7.53 6.41 4.39
N TYR A 179 -7.35 5.09 4.35
CA TYR A 179 -8.31 4.13 4.90
C TYR A 179 -8.43 4.21 6.43
N VAL A 180 -7.30 4.33 7.13
CA VAL A 180 -7.31 4.39 8.60
C VAL A 180 -7.93 5.68 9.11
N ASN A 181 -7.95 6.74 8.29
CA ASN A 181 -8.64 8.00 8.55
C ASN A 181 -9.98 8.10 7.81
N ASN A 182 -10.81 7.05 7.84
CA ASN A 182 -12.15 7.04 7.24
C ASN A 182 -12.14 7.29 5.72
N PHE A 183 -11.24 6.60 5.02
CA PHE A 183 -11.03 6.78 3.59
C PHE A 183 -10.91 8.26 3.17
N SER A 184 -10.33 9.12 4.02
CA SER A 184 -10.29 10.57 3.80
C SER A 184 -9.66 10.92 2.44
N SER A 185 -10.21 11.93 1.76
CA SER A 185 -9.58 12.44 0.54
C SER A 185 -8.22 13.06 0.88
N ILE A 186 -7.30 13.06 -0.09
CA ILE A 186 -5.99 13.72 0.07
C ILE A 186 -6.15 15.20 0.42
N GLN A 187 -7.15 15.87 -0.15
CA GLN A 187 -7.48 17.25 0.19
C GLN A 187 -7.83 17.39 1.68
N ALA A 188 -8.65 16.49 2.23
CA ALA A 188 -9.02 16.52 3.64
C ALA A 188 -7.81 16.23 4.56
N LEU A 189 -6.97 15.25 4.21
CA LEU A 189 -5.76 14.93 4.98
C LEU A 189 -4.75 16.09 5.04
N ARG A 190 -4.76 16.97 4.02
CA ARG A 190 -3.89 18.16 3.90
C ARG A 190 -4.50 19.41 4.55
N ASP A 191 -5.80 19.66 4.39
CA ASP A 191 -6.42 20.97 4.64
C ASP A 191 -7.01 21.14 6.06
N THR A 192 -7.09 20.11 6.90
CA THR A 192 -7.75 20.23 8.22
C THR A 192 -7.02 21.19 9.16
N THR A 193 -7.69 22.30 9.50
CA THR A 193 -7.15 23.50 10.15
C THR A 193 -6.90 23.38 11.66
N SER A 194 -7.21 22.24 12.28
CA SER A 194 -6.98 21.98 13.71
C SER A 194 -5.99 20.84 13.99
N GLY A 195 -5.21 20.42 12.99
CA GLY A 195 -4.30 19.27 13.05
C GLY A 195 -4.41 18.42 11.80
N SER A 196 -3.86 18.91 10.68
CA SER A 196 -3.79 18.12 9.45
C SER A 196 -2.91 16.89 9.64
N VAL A 197 -3.25 15.79 8.96
CA VAL A 197 -2.49 14.54 9.05
C VAL A 197 -1.17 14.73 8.33
N TYR A 198 -1.20 15.36 7.14
CA TYR A 198 -0.02 15.57 6.33
C TYR A 198 0.83 16.76 6.80
N GLU A 199 1.13 16.85 8.10
CA GLU A 199 2.05 17.83 8.69
C GLU A 199 3.45 17.21 8.86
N PHE A 200 4.26 17.31 7.81
CA PHE A 200 5.62 16.72 7.77
C PHE A 200 6.73 17.72 8.14
N GLY A 201 6.38 18.88 8.71
CA GLY A 201 7.33 19.94 9.03
C GLY A 201 8.37 19.54 10.08
N ASN A 202 7.93 18.83 11.13
CA ASN A 202 8.82 18.23 12.12
C ASN A 202 9.32 16.88 11.62
N SER A 203 10.59 16.57 11.90
CA SER A 203 11.15 15.27 11.57
C SER A 203 10.37 14.17 12.31
N ILE A 204 10.15 13.04 11.64
CA ILE A 204 9.58 11.84 12.26
C ILE A 204 10.40 11.35 13.48
N LEU A 205 11.69 11.71 13.53
CA LEU A 205 12.55 11.45 14.68
C LEU A 205 12.22 12.36 15.87
N GLU A 206 11.71 13.57 15.65
CA GLU A 206 11.39 14.53 16.72
C GLU A 206 9.95 14.38 17.23
N GLY A 207 9.05 13.85 16.39
CA GLY A 207 7.63 13.70 16.69
C GLY A 207 6.81 14.97 16.39
N PRO A 208 5.47 14.87 16.43
CA PRO A 208 4.58 15.99 16.12
C PRO A 208 4.66 17.10 17.19
N ASP A 209 4.36 18.34 16.79
CA ASP A 209 4.16 19.43 17.73
C ASP A 209 2.75 19.32 18.34
N THR A 210 2.68 19.10 19.65
CA THR A 210 1.43 19.01 20.41
C THR A 210 1.14 20.29 21.21
N GLY A 211 1.84 21.39 20.91
CA GLY A 211 1.84 22.63 21.68
C GLY A 211 2.80 22.59 22.86
N GLY A 212 3.23 23.76 23.35
CA GLY A 212 4.21 23.86 24.45
C GLY A 212 5.66 23.87 23.99
N LEU A 213 6.59 23.34 24.81
CA LEU A 213 8.01 23.24 24.45
C LEU A 213 8.24 21.93 23.66
N GLN A 214 8.67 22.03 22.40
CA GLN A 214 8.88 20.88 21.51
C GLN A 214 9.72 19.76 22.13
N ILE A 215 10.72 20.08 22.96
CA ILE A 215 11.56 19.08 23.65
C ILE A 215 10.73 18.19 24.58
N LEU A 216 9.74 18.74 25.29
CA LEU A 216 8.86 17.96 26.17
C LEU A 216 7.92 17.05 25.35
N ASN A 217 7.46 17.53 24.19
CA ASN A 217 6.66 16.75 23.24
C ASN A 217 7.47 15.55 22.71
N THR A 218 8.74 15.77 22.35
CA THR A 218 9.65 14.71 21.90
C THR A 218 9.93 13.65 22.98
N VAL A 219 10.10 14.04 24.25
CA VAL A 219 10.29 13.07 25.35
C VAL A 219 9.04 12.23 25.56
N GLN A 220 7.86 12.86 25.60
CA GLN A 220 6.60 12.12 25.73
C GLN A 220 6.39 11.17 24.54
N TYR A 221 6.67 11.63 23.33
CA TYR A 221 6.63 10.83 22.11
C TYR A 221 7.49 9.57 22.24
N TYR A 222 8.77 9.68 22.60
CA TYR A 222 9.63 8.51 22.77
C TYR A 222 9.18 7.57 23.89
N THR A 223 8.69 8.10 25.02
CA THR A 223 8.12 7.28 26.08
C THR A 223 6.94 6.47 25.56
N ARG A 224 6.06 7.07 24.75
CA ARG A 224 4.93 6.34 24.13
C ARG A 224 5.40 5.25 23.17
N LEU A 225 6.38 5.53 22.31
CA LEU A 225 6.96 4.50 21.44
C LEU A 225 7.53 3.34 22.27
N ALA A 226 8.25 3.66 23.35
CA ALA A 226 8.82 2.67 24.24
C ALA A 226 7.74 1.82 24.92
N ASP A 227 6.72 2.45 25.49
CA ASP A 227 5.64 1.78 26.21
C ASP A 227 4.87 0.82 25.28
N ASP A 228 4.55 1.27 24.06
CA ASP A 228 3.88 0.44 23.05
C ASP A 228 4.73 -0.80 22.71
N VAL A 229 6.01 -0.60 22.35
CA VAL A 229 6.92 -1.69 21.95
C VAL A 229 7.21 -2.64 23.12
N ASN A 230 7.45 -2.12 24.33
CA ASN A 230 7.67 -2.95 25.51
C ASN A 230 6.42 -3.76 25.84
N GLY A 231 5.22 -3.18 25.71
CA GLY A 231 3.96 -3.90 25.94
C GLY A 231 3.81 -5.12 25.02
N LYS A 232 4.17 -4.99 23.72
CA LYS A 232 4.22 -6.12 22.78
C LYS A 232 5.22 -7.20 23.23
N GLY A 233 6.43 -6.79 23.62
CA GLY A 233 7.47 -7.69 24.13
C GLY A 233 7.06 -8.42 25.41
N ASP A 234 6.50 -7.70 26.38
CA ASP A 234 6.01 -8.23 27.66
C ASP A 234 4.85 -9.21 27.47
N ALA A 235 4.06 -9.06 26.40
CA ALA A 235 3.01 -10.01 25.99
C ALA A 235 3.57 -11.27 25.28
N GLY A 236 4.89 -11.34 25.06
CA GLY A 236 5.60 -12.51 24.52
C GLY A 236 5.66 -12.54 22.98
N PHE A 237 5.53 -11.40 22.31
CA PHE A 237 5.67 -11.29 20.85
C PHE A 237 7.00 -10.64 20.48
N GLY A 238 7.56 -11.03 19.34
CA GLY A 238 8.80 -10.44 18.80
C GLY A 238 8.67 -8.94 18.56
N THR A 239 9.75 -8.20 18.83
CA THR A 239 9.84 -6.76 18.63
C THR A 239 11.09 -6.42 17.83
N SER A 240 11.01 -5.33 17.08
CA SER A 240 12.05 -4.93 16.13
C SER A 240 12.12 -3.43 15.97
N LEU A 241 13.12 -2.95 15.22
CA LEU A 241 13.18 -1.55 14.77
C LEU A 241 11.93 -1.14 13.96
N THR A 242 11.29 -2.10 13.28
CA THR A 242 10.05 -1.85 12.54
C THR A 242 8.89 -1.47 13.46
N ASP A 243 8.82 -2.01 14.68
CA ASP A 243 7.78 -1.62 15.64
C ASP A 243 7.91 -0.14 16.00
N VAL A 244 9.13 0.31 16.34
CA VAL A 244 9.42 1.72 16.66
C VAL A 244 9.07 2.62 15.48
N TRP A 245 9.47 2.22 14.27
CA TRP A 245 9.21 2.99 13.05
C TRP A 245 7.74 3.03 12.64
N GLY A 246 7.03 1.91 12.68
CA GLY A 246 5.61 1.84 12.37
C GLY A 246 4.79 2.69 13.33
N ARG A 247 5.18 2.72 14.61
CA ARG A 247 4.61 3.64 15.60
C ARG A 247 4.96 5.09 15.28
N ALA A 248 6.22 5.40 14.99
CA ALA A 248 6.63 6.75 14.59
C ALA A 248 5.84 7.28 13.38
N LEU A 249 5.67 6.45 12.34
CA LEU A 249 4.86 6.76 11.16
C LEU A 249 3.40 7.06 11.52
N SER A 250 2.83 6.30 12.44
CA SER A 250 1.43 6.46 12.83
C SER A 250 1.12 7.84 13.42
N PHE A 251 2.07 8.44 14.16
CA PHE A 251 1.89 9.80 14.69
C PHE A 251 1.75 10.86 13.59
N GLN A 252 2.24 10.60 12.38
CA GLN A 252 2.13 11.50 11.23
C GLN A 252 1.06 11.06 10.21
N LEU A 253 0.50 9.85 10.34
CA LEU A 253 -0.37 9.27 9.31
C LEU A 253 -1.75 8.86 9.84
N ILE A 254 -1.97 8.82 11.15
CA ILE A 254 -3.23 8.43 11.77
C ILE A 254 -3.73 9.57 12.66
N ASN A 255 -4.88 10.14 12.29
CA ASN A 255 -5.58 11.20 13.01
C ASN A 255 -6.34 10.66 14.23
N ALA A 256 -5.57 10.13 15.18
CA ALA A 256 -6.06 9.66 16.46
C ALA A 256 -5.03 9.99 17.54
N THR A 257 -5.48 10.04 18.79
CA THR A 257 -4.60 10.29 19.94
C THR A 257 -3.43 9.31 19.93
N TYR A 258 -2.21 9.84 20.03
CA TYR A 258 -0.95 9.09 19.98
C TYR A 258 -0.78 8.25 18.71
N GLY A 259 -1.33 8.66 17.57
CA GLY A 259 -1.25 7.90 16.32
C GLY A 259 -2.00 6.56 16.40
N GLY A 260 -3.08 6.49 17.17
CA GLY A 260 -4.02 5.37 17.16
C GLY A 260 -3.40 3.99 17.42
N PRO A 261 -2.78 3.73 18.59
CA PRO A 261 -2.17 2.44 18.88
C PRO A 261 -3.14 1.25 18.77
N GLY A 262 -4.45 1.48 18.95
CA GLY A 262 -5.48 0.45 18.83
C GLY A 262 -6.09 0.26 17.44
N TYR A 263 -5.64 1.01 16.43
CA TYR A 263 -6.14 0.90 15.06
C TYR A 263 -5.44 -0.24 14.34
N THR A 264 -6.22 -1.17 13.81
CA THR A 264 -5.73 -2.35 13.09
C THR A 264 -6.04 -2.24 11.60
N TRP A 265 -5.31 -2.98 10.77
CA TRP A 265 -5.60 -3.05 9.34
C TRP A 265 -6.88 -3.84 9.08
N SER A 266 -7.14 -4.90 9.86
CA SER A 266 -8.39 -5.66 9.78
C SER A 266 -9.63 -4.86 10.16
N SER A 267 -9.49 -3.76 10.91
CA SER A 267 -10.65 -2.91 11.23
C SER A 267 -11.18 -2.12 10.04
N ILE A 268 -10.45 -2.02 8.92
CA ILE A 268 -10.97 -1.50 7.66
C ILE A 268 -12.17 -2.33 7.20
N ALA A 269 -12.16 -3.65 7.41
CA ALA A 269 -13.27 -4.53 7.04
C ALA A 269 -14.56 -4.26 7.85
N LEU A 270 -14.45 -3.55 8.98
CA LEU A 270 -15.58 -3.19 9.85
C LEU A 270 -16.17 -1.82 9.49
N ASP A 271 -15.53 -1.06 8.62
CA ASP A 271 -16.07 0.20 8.12
C ASP A 271 -17.24 -0.08 7.18
N GLN A 272 -18.36 0.61 7.41
CA GLN A 272 -19.60 0.34 6.66
C GLN A 272 -19.46 0.73 5.19
N ASP A 273 -18.80 1.84 4.87
CA ASP A 273 -18.58 2.27 3.49
C ASP A 273 -17.69 1.27 2.75
N PHE A 274 -16.66 0.75 3.40
CA PHE A 274 -15.87 -0.35 2.84
C PHE A 274 -16.70 -1.62 2.66
N ALA A 275 -17.46 -2.04 3.67
CA ALA A 275 -18.28 -3.26 3.62
C ALA A 275 -19.37 -3.20 2.54
N ASP A 276 -19.91 -2.02 2.26
CA ASP A 276 -20.87 -1.77 1.17
C ASP A 276 -20.20 -1.64 -0.21
N GLY A 277 -18.87 -1.70 -0.26
CA GLY A 277 -18.08 -1.65 -1.47
C GLY A 277 -17.82 -0.25 -1.99
N ASN A 278 -18.10 0.83 -1.24
CA ASN A 278 -17.95 2.22 -1.70
C ASN A 278 -16.49 2.66 -1.90
N GLN A 279 -15.54 1.90 -1.34
CA GLN A 279 -14.10 2.17 -1.41
C GLN A 279 -13.42 1.07 -2.23
N PRO A 280 -12.30 1.30 -2.95
CA PRO A 280 -11.50 0.21 -3.51
C PRO A 280 -10.95 -0.72 -2.41
N LEU A 281 -10.50 -1.93 -2.76
CA LEU A 281 -9.81 -2.80 -1.82
C LEU A 281 -8.38 -2.27 -1.58
N PRO A 282 -8.02 -1.86 -0.34
CA PRO A 282 -6.65 -1.48 -0.03
C PRO A 282 -5.77 -2.71 0.10
N ILE A 283 -4.61 -2.65 -0.55
CA ILE A 283 -3.60 -3.70 -0.49
C ILE A 283 -2.25 -3.06 -0.16
N ILE A 284 -1.57 -3.58 0.86
CA ILE A 284 -0.17 -3.27 1.13
C ILE A 284 0.66 -4.52 0.86
N ILE A 285 1.88 -4.38 0.33
CA ILE A 285 2.79 -5.52 0.18
C ILE A 285 4.12 -5.34 0.93
N ALA A 286 4.75 -6.46 1.24
CA ALA A 286 6.10 -6.54 1.80
C ALA A 286 6.84 -7.74 1.20
N ASP A 287 8.16 -7.70 1.23
CA ASP A 287 9.00 -8.80 0.75
C ASP A 287 9.42 -9.70 1.92
N GLY A 288 9.43 -11.01 1.69
CA GLY A 288 10.06 -11.95 2.59
C GLY A 288 11.58 -11.81 2.58
N ARG A 289 12.21 -11.90 3.75
CA ARG A 289 13.65 -12.02 3.90
C ARG A 289 13.94 -13.26 4.73
N ARG A 290 14.83 -14.14 4.29
CA ARG A 290 15.21 -15.28 5.13
C ARG A 290 16.24 -14.87 6.18
N PRO A 291 16.28 -15.56 7.33
CA PRO A 291 17.30 -15.31 8.33
C PRO A 291 18.71 -15.38 7.76
N GLY A 292 19.52 -14.35 8.02
CA GLY A 292 20.91 -14.25 7.56
C GLY A 292 21.12 -13.78 6.12
N GLU A 293 20.06 -13.54 5.34
CA GLU A 293 20.19 -12.92 4.01
C GLU A 293 20.34 -11.40 4.15
N LEU A 294 21.13 -10.75 3.30
CA LEU A 294 21.24 -9.28 3.25
C LEU A 294 20.72 -8.70 1.92
N LEU A 295 20.73 -9.50 0.86
CA LEU A 295 20.22 -9.14 -0.45
C LEU A 295 18.86 -9.82 -0.65
N ILE A 296 17.89 -9.05 -1.11
CA ILE A 296 16.57 -9.56 -1.44
C ILE A 296 16.58 -9.95 -2.92
N ALA A 297 16.37 -11.24 -3.20
CA ALA A 297 16.35 -11.75 -4.56
C ALA A 297 15.08 -11.30 -5.30
N SER A 298 15.17 -11.11 -6.62
CA SER A 298 14.02 -10.74 -7.47
C SER A 298 12.89 -11.78 -7.45
N ASN A 299 13.20 -13.03 -7.09
CA ASN A 299 12.24 -14.11 -6.89
C ASN A 299 11.92 -14.35 -5.40
N THR A 300 12.08 -13.36 -4.53
CA THR A 300 11.61 -13.49 -3.14
C THR A 300 10.09 -13.64 -3.10
N THR A 301 9.58 -14.12 -1.96
CA THR A 301 8.15 -14.24 -1.71
C THR A 301 7.56 -12.87 -1.39
N ILE A 302 6.53 -12.46 -2.14
CA ILE A 302 5.81 -11.20 -1.92
C ILE A 302 4.60 -11.49 -1.05
N PHE A 303 4.51 -10.82 0.08
CA PHE A 303 3.38 -10.92 1.01
C PHE A 303 2.41 -9.76 0.82
N GLU A 304 1.13 -10.07 0.88
CA GLU A 304 0.01 -9.15 0.77
C GLU A 304 -0.69 -8.99 2.11
N PHE A 305 -0.98 -7.74 2.48
CA PHE A 305 -1.85 -7.34 3.57
C PHE A 305 -3.12 -6.72 2.98
N ASN A 306 -4.25 -7.40 3.13
CA ASN A 306 -5.58 -6.83 2.86
C ASN A 306 -6.44 -6.88 4.13
N PRO A 307 -7.62 -6.22 4.18
CA PRO A 307 -8.43 -6.13 5.39
C PRO A 307 -8.88 -7.47 5.98
N TRP A 308 -8.84 -8.57 5.22
CA TRP A 308 -9.31 -9.88 5.68
C TRP A 308 -8.20 -10.89 5.89
N GLU A 309 -7.12 -10.80 5.11
CA GLU A 309 -6.08 -11.83 5.12
C GLU A 309 -4.68 -11.27 4.87
N PHE A 310 -3.71 -12.01 5.39
CA PHE A 310 -2.29 -11.82 5.18
C PHE A 310 -1.70 -13.10 4.59
N GLY A 311 -0.89 -12.99 3.55
CA GLY A 311 -0.28 -14.16 2.93
C GLY A 311 0.31 -13.89 1.57
N THR A 312 0.41 -14.92 0.74
CA THR A 312 1.08 -14.80 -0.56
C THR A 312 0.45 -15.70 -1.61
N TRP A 313 0.43 -15.17 -2.85
CA TRP A 313 0.06 -15.91 -4.06
C TRP A 313 1.24 -16.70 -4.64
N ASP A 314 2.46 -16.47 -4.16
CA ASP A 314 3.64 -17.14 -4.66
C ASP A 314 3.63 -18.62 -4.29
N PRO A 315 4.10 -19.51 -5.18
CA PRO A 315 4.08 -20.96 -5.00
C PRO A 315 5.04 -21.44 -3.90
N THR A 316 5.86 -20.55 -3.34
CA THR A 316 6.75 -20.84 -2.20
C THR A 316 5.91 -21.24 -0.98
N ILE A 317 4.94 -20.42 -0.56
CA ILE A 317 4.03 -20.71 0.56
C ILE A 317 2.64 -21.03 0.05
N TYR A 318 2.12 -20.22 -0.88
CA TYR A 318 0.79 -20.37 -1.48
C TYR A 318 -0.36 -20.43 -0.47
N GLY A 319 -0.36 -19.51 0.50
CA GLY A 319 -1.31 -19.54 1.60
C GLY A 319 -1.55 -18.18 2.26
N PHE A 320 -2.72 -18.07 2.90
CA PHE A 320 -3.22 -16.87 3.57
C PHE A 320 -3.78 -17.21 4.96
N VAL A 321 -3.48 -16.39 5.95
CA VAL A 321 -4.10 -16.43 7.29
C VAL A 321 -5.06 -15.25 7.48
N PRO A 322 -6.10 -15.38 8.34
CA PRO A 322 -6.96 -14.25 8.64
C PRO A 322 -6.21 -13.09 9.30
N MET A 323 -6.34 -11.88 8.74
CA MET A 323 -5.60 -10.69 9.15
C MET A 323 -5.86 -10.31 10.62
N GLN A 324 -7.12 -10.39 11.05
CA GLN A 324 -7.53 -10.15 12.44
C GLN A 324 -6.78 -11.07 13.44
N TYR A 325 -6.36 -12.25 12.99
CA TYR A 325 -5.72 -13.28 13.81
C TYR A 325 -4.23 -13.46 13.50
N LEU A 326 -3.59 -12.48 12.86
CA LEU A 326 -2.22 -12.58 12.33
C LEU A 326 -1.17 -13.09 13.34
N GLY A 327 -1.26 -12.69 14.61
CA GLY A 327 -0.33 -13.12 15.66
C GLY A 327 -0.59 -14.53 16.23
N THR A 328 -1.54 -15.28 15.67
CA THR A 328 -1.93 -16.61 16.17
C THR A 328 -0.97 -17.69 15.68
N ASN A 329 -0.77 -18.74 16.49
CA ASN A 329 -0.01 -19.90 16.07
C ASN A 329 -0.84 -20.80 15.14
N PHE A 330 -0.48 -20.83 13.85
CA PHE A 330 -1.09 -21.68 12.83
C PHE A 330 -0.20 -22.88 12.46
N THR A 331 0.51 -23.47 13.42
CA THR A 331 1.42 -24.61 13.17
C THR A 331 0.75 -25.67 12.27
N ASN A 332 1.41 -26.05 11.18
CA ASN A 332 0.88 -26.97 10.15
C ASN A 332 -0.45 -26.51 9.53
N GLY A 333 -0.66 -25.19 9.44
CA GLY A 333 -1.83 -24.56 8.85
C GLY A 333 -3.06 -24.44 9.76
N ASN A 334 -3.00 -24.83 11.03
CA ASN A 334 -4.17 -24.92 11.91
C ASN A 334 -3.90 -24.40 13.32
N VAL A 335 -4.94 -23.89 13.98
CA VAL A 335 -4.90 -23.54 15.42
C VAL A 335 -5.30 -24.76 16.26
N THR A 336 -4.39 -25.27 17.09
CA THR A 336 -4.58 -26.49 17.90
C THR A 336 -5.63 -26.33 18.99
N GLY A 337 -6.46 -27.35 19.22
CA GLY A 337 -7.79 -27.26 19.88
C GLY A 337 -7.94 -26.54 21.23
N ASN A 338 -6.85 -26.31 21.98
CA ASN A 338 -6.88 -25.56 23.24
C ASN A 338 -6.18 -24.18 23.16
N ASP A 339 -5.58 -23.84 22.01
CA ASP A 339 -4.85 -22.60 21.82
C ASP A 339 -5.80 -21.42 21.65
N GLN A 340 -5.33 -20.25 22.08
CA GLN A 340 -6.03 -18.98 21.94
C GLN A 340 -5.63 -18.27 20.64
N CYS A 341 -6.57 -17.50 20.11
CA CYS A 341 -6.32 -16.62 18.97
C CYS A 341 -5.71 -15.31 19.48
N VAL A 342 -4.97 -14.62 18.61
CA VAL A 342 -4.33 -13.33 18.93
C VAL A 342 -4.92 -12.25 18.07
N VAL A 343 -5.37 -11.15 18.69
CA VAL A 343 -5.89 -9.96 18.00
C VAL A 343 -5.02 -8.74 18.30
N GLY A 344 -5.07 -7.72 17.43
CA GLY A 344 -4.33 -6.48 17.60
C GLY A 344 -2.88 -6.52 17.14
N PHE A 345 -2.39 -7.66 16.65
CA PHE A 345 -1.05 -7.80 16.07
C PHE A 345 -0.91 -7.02 14.75
N ASP A 346 -2.00 -6.93 14.00
CA ASP A 346 -2.11 -6.25 12.70
C ASP A 346 -2.30 -4.73 12.84
N ASN A 347 -1.62 -4.09 13.81
CA ASN A 347 -1.66 -2.63 13.97
C ASN A 347 -1.34 -1.94 12.62
N ALA A 348 -2.17 -0.99 12.22
CA ALA A 348 -2.07 -0.38 10.90
C ALA A 348 -0.74 0.37 10.68
N GLY A 349 -0.19 0.96 11.73
CA GLY A 349 1.14 1.55 11.74
C GLY A 349 2.25 0.54 11.51
N PHE A 350 2.17 -0.62 12.16
CA PHE A 350 3.13 -1.71 11.97
C PHE A 350 3.05 -2.32 10.57
N VAL A 351 1.85 -2.45 9.98
CA VAL A 351 1.68 -2.88 8.58
C VAL A 351 2.33 -1.89 7.61
N MET A 352 2.06 -0.58 7.75
CA MET A 352 2.72 0.46 6.94
C MET A 352 4.24 0.50 7.17
N GLY A 353 4.69 0.29 8.41
CA GLY A 353 6.10 0.25 8.78
C GLY A 353 6.83 -0.97 8.21
N THR A 354 6.17 -2.13 8.18
CA THR A 354 6.71 -3.36 7.57
C THR A 354 6.94 -3.16 6.08
N SER A 355 5.95 -2.61 5.38
CA SER A 355 6.06 -2.27 3.96
C SER A 355 7.12 -1.21 3.64
N SER A 356 7.66 -0.53 4.65
CA SER A 356 8.74 0.47 4.52
C SER A 356 9.98 0.15 5.38
N SER A 357 10.16 -1.12 5.74
CA SER A 357 11.27 -1.58 6.58
C SER A 357 12.57 -1.69 5.78
N LEU A 358 13.22 -0.53 5.53
CA LEU A 358 14.49 -0.38 4.80
C LEU A 358 15.71 -0.22 5.74
N PHE A 359 15.68 -0.78 6.94
CA PHE A 359 16.63 -0.40 8.00
C PHE A 359 18.07 -0.80 7.75
N ASN A 360 18.29 -1.92 7.06
CA ASN A 360 19.57 -2.41 6.57
C ASN A 360 20.22 -1.41 5.58
N GLN A 361 19.43 -0.54 4.94
CA GLN A 361 19.90 0.51 4.03
C GLN A 361 19.91 1.90 4.67
N PHE A 362 19.06 2.15 5.68
CA PHE A 362 18.77 3.48 6.21
C PHE A 362 19.27 3.74 7.63
N LEU A 363 18.84 2.94 8.62
CA LEU A 363 19.14 3.23 10.04
C LEU A 363 20.63 3.09 10.36
N LEU A 364 21.33 2.17 9.68
CA LEU A 364 22.78 2.01 9.79
C LEU A 364 23.57 3.23 9.26
N GLN A 365 22.94 4.09 8.46
CA GLN A 365 23.57 5.31 7.91
C GLN A 365 23.25 6.57 8.72
N ILE A 366 22.30 6.52 9.67
CA ILE A 366 22.01 7.68 10.52
C ILE A 366 23.18 7.91 11.46
N ASN A 367 23.71 9.13 11.47
CA ASN A 367 24.82 9.50 12.34
C ASN A 367 24.43 9.34 13.81
N GLN A 368 24.94 8.29 14.47
CA GLN A 368 24.61 7.91 15.84
C GLN A 368 24.88 9.01 16.87
N THR A 369 25.74 10.00 16.54
CA THR A 369 26.03 11.14 17.42
C THR A 369 24.94 12.21 17.42
N GLY A 370 24.02 12.21 16.45
CA GLY A 370 22.96 13.22 16.30
C GLY A 370 21.59 12.83 16.86
N ILE A 371 21.45 11.59 17.36
CA ILE A 371 20.18 11.05 17.87
C ILE A 371 20.09 11.27 19.40
N PRO A 372 18.96 11.76 19.94
CA PRO A 372 18.76 11.90 21.39
C PRO A 372 18.92 10.57 22.14
N ASP A 373 19.49 10.59 23.34
CA ASP A 373 19.75 9.37 24.13
C ASP A 373 18.45 8.63 24.50
N ALA A 374 17.33 9.35 24.64
CA ALA A 374 16.01 8.73 24.82
C ALA A 374 15.64 7.83 23.63
N LEU A 375 15.85 8.28 22.39
CA LEU A 375 15.61 7.47 21.20
C LEU A 375 16.61 6.32 21.07
N LYS A 376 17.88 6.53 21.42
CA LYS A 376 18.86 5.42 21.48
C LYS A 376 18.42 4.33 22.46
N ASN A 377 17.84 4.70 23.61
CA ASN A 377 17.32 3.74 24.58
C ASN A 377 16.12 2.97 24.05
N VAL A 378 15.21 3.62 23.32
CA VAL A 378 14.08 2.95 22.65
C VAL A 378 14.60 1.95 21.61
N LEU A 379 15.51 2.38 20.74
CA LEU A 379 16.12 1.53 19.71
C LEU A 379 16.89 0.35 20.32
N SER A 380 17.66 0.58 21.39
CA SER A 380 18.42 -0.47 22.08
C SER A 380 17.51 -1.51 22.76
N ARG A 381 16.32 -1.10 23.22
CA ARG A 381 15.33 -2.04 23.79
C ARG A 381 14.62 -2.83 22.71
N ALA A 382 14.22 -2.18 21.62
CA ALA A 382 13.60 -2.83 20.47
C ALA A 382 14.53 -3.85 19.79
N LEU A 383 15.85 -3.65 19.87
CA LEU A 383 16.84 -4.58 19.34
C LEU A 383 17.16 -5.76 20.27
N GLY A 384 16.64 -5.77 21.51
CA GLY A 384 17.14 -6.68 22.54
C GLY A 384 18.65 -6.50 22.78
N VAL A 385 19.27 -7.39 23.57
CA VAL A 385 20.73 -7.37 23.80
C VAL A 385 21.46 -7.80 22.52
N LEU A 386 21.58 -6.91 21.52
CA LEU A 386 22.53 -6.89 20.39
C LEU A 386 23.00 -8.27 19.83
N GLY A 387 22.16 -9.30 19.84
CA GLY A 387 22.65 -10.68 19.77
C GLY A 387 21.68 -11.71 19.19
N GLU A 388 20.50 -11.31 18.73
CA GLU A 388 19.61 -12.17 17.96
C GLU A 388 19.51 -11.64 16.52
N ASP A 389 19.76 -12.52 15.56
CA ASP A 389 19.91 -12.20 14.14
C ASP A 389 18.57 -11.72 13.55
N ASN A 390 18.55 -10.48 12.99
CA ASN A 390 17.44 -9.82 12.25
C ASN A 390 16.46 -8.89 13.02
N ASN A 391 16.74 -8.46 14.25
CA ASN A 391 15.90 -7.45 14.93
C ASN A 391 15.90 -6.05 14.24
N ASP A 392 16.64 -5.93 13.13
CA ASP A 392 16.66 -4.75 12.28
C ASP A 392 15.43 -4.60 11.39
N ILE A 393 14.64 -5.67 11.17
CA ILE A 393 13.51 -5.70 10.22
C ILE A 393 12.22 -6.22 10.85
N ALA A 394 11.12 -6.34 10.10
CA ALA A 394 9.83 -6.66 10.67
C ALA A 394 9.73 -8.16 11.03
N GLU A 395 9.62 -8.45 12.32
CA GLU A 395 9.49 -9.82 12.82
C GLU A 395 8.02 -10.19 13.09
N TYR A 396 7.57 -11.30 12.49
CA TYR A 396 6.28 -11.93 12.73
C TYR A 396 6.49 -13.25 13.48
N SER A 397 6.37 -13.16 14.81
CA SER A 397 6.57 -14.27 15.73
C SER A 397 5.30 -14.45 16.60
N PRO A 398 4.60 -15.60 16.51
CA PRO A 398 4.97 -16.80 15.75
C PRO A 398 4.80 -16.64 14.23
N ASN A 399 5.61 -17.37 13.45
CA ASN A 399 5.47 -17.48 11.99
C ASN A 399 4.11 -18.12 11.65
N PRO A 400 3.19 -17.40 10.96
CA PRO A 400 1.87 -17.93 10.61
C PRO A 400 1.92 -19.11 9.62
N PHE A 401 3.07 -19.34 8.97
CA PHE A 401 3.27 -20.43 8.02
C PHE A 401 4.24 -21.51 8.52
N PHE A 402 4.51 -21.55 9.84
CA PHE A 402 5.33 -22.59 10.45
C PHE A 402 4.73 -23.99 10.20
N GLY A 403 5.53 -24.89 9.62
CA GLY A 403 5.12 -26.24 9.23
C GLY A 403 4.15 -26.32 8.05
N TYR A 404 3.77 -25.19 7.44
CA TYR A 404 2.84 -25.16 6.30
C TYR A 404 3.60 -25.35 4.97
N ASN A 405 3.13 -26.27 4.14
CA ASN A 405 3.70 -26.61 2.82
C ASN A 405 5.24 -26.81 2.81
N PRO A 406 5.82 -27.67 3.68
CA PRO A 406 7.27 -27.78 3.85
C PRO A 406 8.04 -28.24 2.59
N ALA A 407 7.35 -28.77 1.58
CA ALA A 407 7.94 -29.16 0.31
C ALA A 407 8.35 -27.95 -0.57
N THR A 408 7.64 -26.82 -0.45
CA THR A 408 7.85 -25.61 -1.26
C THR A 408 8.22 -24.41 -0.40
N ASN A 409 7.75 -24.38 0.86
CA ASN A 409 7.99 -23.30 1.81
C ASN A 409 9.33 -23.52 2.50
N ALA A 410 10.36 -22.89 1.95
CA ALA A 410 11.69 -22.89 2.55
C ALA A 410 11.74 -22.26 3.95
N GLY A 411 10.71 -21.50 4.35
CA GLY A 411 10.57 -20.93 5.68
C GLY A 411 9.71 -21.75 6.65
N ALA A 412 9.24 -22.95 6.27
CA ALA A 412 8.36 -23.77 7.10
C ALA A 412 8.99 -24.23 8.41
N ASN A 413 10.32 -24.20 8.54
CA ASN A 413 11.05 -24.58 9.75
C ASN A 413 11.47 -23.38 10.62
N PHE A 414 11.21 -22.13 10.20
CA PHE A 414 11.52 -20.94 10.99
C PHE A 414 10.34 -20.55 11.86
N THR A 415 10.59 -20.32 13.15
CA THR A 415 9.57 -19.94 14.13
C THR A 415 9.12 -18.48 14.01
N ALA A 416 9.88 -17.66 13.29
CA ALA A 416 9.55 -16.28 12.94
C ALA A 416 9.54 -16.11 11.41
N LEU A 417 8.71 -15.19 10.92
CA LEU A 417 8.70 -14.72 9.55
C LEU A 417 9.22 -13.29 9.51
N ASP A 418 10.30 -13.10 8.76
CA ASP A 418 11.00 -11.84 8.62
C ASP A 418 10.57 -11.15 7.33
N LEU A 419 10.07 -9.91 7.44
CA LEU A 419 9.61 -9.11 6.31
C LEU A 419 10.36 -7.78 6.20
N VAL A 420 10.55 -7.30 4.98
CA VAL A 420 11.18 -6.03 4.63
C VAL A 420 10.30 -5.22 3.69
N ASP A 421 10.74 -4.01 3.36
CA ASP A 421 10.07 -3.15 2.37
C ASP A 421 9.77 -3.90 1.07
N GLY A 422 8.53 -3.80 0.59
CA GLY A 422 8.02 -4.54 -0.57
C GLY A 422 8.62 -4.14 -1.92
N GLY A 423 9.44 -3.09 -1.98
CA GLY A 423 10.20 -2.72 -3.18
C GLY A 423 11.64 -3.27 -3.19
N SER A 424 12.04 -4.02 -2.16
CA SER A 424 13.44 -4.44 -1.96
C SER A 424 13.92 -5.45 -3.00
N ASN A 425 13.01 -6.20 -3.62
CA ASN A 425 13.29 -7.12 -4.71
C ASN A 425 13.43 -6.44 -6.10
N GLY A 426 13.29 -5.11 -6.17
CA GLY A 426 13.33 -4.31 -7.40
C GLY A 426 11.96 -3.95 -7.97
N GLU A 427 10.88 -4.61 -7.54
CA GLU A 427 9.50 -4.32 -7.93
C GLU A 427 8.90 -3.20 -7.08
N ASN A 428 9.50 -2.00 -7.17
CA ASN A 428 9.10 -0.85 -6.37
C ASN A 428 7.68 -0.29 -6.67
N ILE A 429 6.94 -0.83 -7.64
CA ILE A 429 5.52 -0.61 -7.89
C ILE A 429 4.76 -1.91 -7.54
N PRO A 430 3.74 -1.87 -6.67
CA PRO A 430 3.06 -3.07 -6.13
C PRO A 430 2.11 -3.72 -7.14
N LEU A 431 2.63 -4.26 -8.24
CA LEU A 431 1.83 -4.84 -9.33
C LEU A 431 1.46 -6.30 -9.09
N HIS A 432 2.28 -7.05 -8.35
CA HIS A 432 2.04 -8.45 -8.03
C HIS A 432 0.62 -8.78 -7.55
N PRO A 433 0.02 -8.05 -6.59
CA PRO A 433 -1.37 -8.32 -6.20
C PRO A 433 -2.38 -8.02 -7.31
N LEU A 434 -2.09 -7.12 -8.24
CA LEU A 434 -3.04 -6.68 -9.27
C LEU A 434 -3.02 -7.57 -10.52
N ILE A 435 -1.94 -8.31 -10.75
CA ILE A 435 -1.77 -9.17 -11.93
C ILE A 435 -2.20 -10.62 -11.67
N GLN A 436 -2.79 -10.89 -10.50
CA GLN A 436 -3.30 -12.21 -10.14
C GLN A 436 -4.48 -12.58 -11.06
N PRO A 437 -4.44 -13.74 -11.74
CA PRO A 437 -5.53 -14.17 -12.64
C PRO A 437 -6.89 -14.19 -11.94
N ASN A 438 -6.92 -14.59 -10.67
CA ASN A 438 -8.13 -14.65 -9.84
C ASN A 438 -8.80 -13.29 -9.61
N ARG A 439 -8.05 -12.18 -9.74
CA ARG A 439 -8.59 -10.82 -9.62
C ARG A 439 -9.06 -10.24 -10.94
N GLY A 440 -8.61 -10.79 -12.08
CA GLY A 440 -9.08 -10.42 -13.41
C GLY A 440 -9.02 -8.92 -13.70
N VAL A 441 -7.93 -8.24 -13.32
CA VAL A 441 -7.74 -6.80 -13.57
C VAL A 441 -7.48 -6.56 -15.05
N ASP A 442 -8.16 -5.57 -15.62
CA ASP A 442 -8.12 -5.25 -17.05
C ASP A 442 -7.12 -4.13 -17.36
N VAL A 443 -7.04 -3.14 -16.47
CA VAL A 443 -6.14 -2.00 -16.60
C VAL A 443 -5.56 -1.64 -15.25
N ILE A 444 -4.27 -1.32 -15.22
CA ILE A 444 -3.56 -0.88 -14.03
C ILE A 444 -2.99 0.52 -14.26
N PHE A 445 -3.34 1.47 -13.40
CA PHE A 445 -2.66 2.76 -13.32
C PHE A 445 -1.47 2.64 -12.35
N ALA A 446 -0.27 2.50 -12.90
CA ALA A 446 0.98 2.27 -12.19
C ALA A 446 1.73 3.59 -11.98
N VAL A 447 1.73 4.10 -10.74
CA VAL A 447 2.36 5.38 -10.38
C VAL A 447 3.78 5.12 -9.88
N ASP A 448 4.76 5.69 -10.58
CA ASP A 448 6.17 5.47 -10.30
C ASP A 448 6.86 6.71 -9.74
N SER A 449 7.32 6.61 -8.50
CA SER A 449 8.07 7.61 -7.76
C SER A 449 9.47 7.11 -7.39
N SER A 450 9.97 6.09 -8.11
CA SER A 450 11.27 5.47 -7.88
C SER A 450 12.41 6.45 -8.11
N ALA A 451 13.53 6.20 -7.43
CA ALA A 451 14.72 7.01 -7.46
C ALA A 451 15.83 6.31 -8.27
N ASP A 452 15.53 5.98 -9.53
CA ASP A 452 16.33 5.05 -10.33
C ASP A 452 17.57 5.69 -10.96
N THR A 453 17.49 6.98 -11.32
CA THR A 453 18.61 7.69 -11.95
C THR A 453 19.51 8.39 -10.93
N THR A 454 20.66 8.87 -11.39
CA THR A 454 21.60 9.68 -10.60
C THR A 454 20.93 10.86 -9.86
N TYR A 455 19.83 11.38 -10.41
CA TYR A 455 19.07 12.50 -9.86
C TYR A 455 17.71 12.05 -9.30
N PHE A 456 17.54 10.79 -8.93
CA PHE A 456 16.35 10.27 -8.26
C PHE A 456 15.03 10.42 -9.05
N TRP A 457 15.11 10.34 -10.38
CA TRP A 457 13.93 10.24 -11.25
C TRP A 457 13.65 8.78 -11.64
N PRO A 458 12.39 8.41 -11.92
CA PRO A 458 12.06 7.06 -12.34
C PRO A 458 12.47 6.81 -13.79
N ASN A 459 13.01 5.62 -14.06
CA ASN A 459 13.27 5.11 -15.41
C ASN A 459 12.51 3.81 -15.70
N ALA A 460 11.48 3.52 -14.87
CA ALA A 460 10.64 2.34 -14.91
C ALA A 460 11.38 1.02 -14.63
N THR A 461 12.49 1.05 -13.88
CA THR A 461 13.19 -0.17 -13.44
C THR A 461 12.24 -1.16 -12.78
N SER A 462 11.27 -0.68 -12.00
CA SER A 462 10.27 -1.54 -11.39
C SER A 462 9.38 -2.28 -12.38
N LEU A 463 9.01 -1.67 -13.51
CA LEU A 463 8.20 -2.37 -14.53
C LEU A 463 9.01 -3.48 -15.19
N VAL A 464 10.29 -3.23 -15.44
CA VAL A 464 11.21 -4.23 -15.98
C VAL A 464 11.35 -5.39 -15.01
N ALA A 465 11.53 -5.13 -13.71
CA ALA A 465 11.63 -6.15 -12.68
C ALA A 465 10.37 -7.04 -12.61
N THR A 466 9.17 -6.45 -12.62
CA THR A 466 7.91 -7.22 -12.63
C THR A 466 7.76 -8.03 -13.91
N TYR A 467 8.14 -7.47 -15.07
CA TYR A 467 8.13 -8.22 -16.33
C TYR A 467 9.07 -9.42 -16.27
N GLU A 468 10.32 -9.23 -15.86
CA GLU A 468 11.30 -10.32 -15.72
C GLU A 468 10.83 -11.39 -14.73
N ARG A 469 10.23 -10.99 -13.61
CA ARG A 469 9.63 -11.93 -12.65
C ARG A 469 8.51 -12.74 -13.28
N SER A 470 7.65 -12.12 -14.09
CA SER A 470 6.54 -12.80 -14.77
C SER A 470 6.98 -13.89 -15.75
N LEU A 471 8.22 -13.82 -16.24
CA LEU A 471 8.82 -14.85 -17.11
C LEU A 471 9.40 -16.04 -16.33
N GLY A 472 9.55 -15.92 -15.01
CA GLY A 472 10.12 -16.95 -14.15
C GLY A 472 9.09 -17.92 -13.57
N ASN A 473 9.56 -19.06 -13.05
CA ASN A 473 8.69 -20.08 -12.45
C ASN A 473 7.87 -19.57 -11.24
N ILE A 474 8.33 -18.52 -10.56
CA ILE A 474 7.63 -17.94 -9.41
C ILE A 474 6.32 -17.23 -9.83
N ALA A 475 6.19 -16.84 -11.09
CA ALA A 475 5.01 -16.15 -11.62
C ALA A 475 3.71 -16.92 -11.39
N ASN A 476 3.76 -18.26 -11.38
CA ASN A 476 2.64 -19.12 -11.01
C ASN A 476 1.31 -18.77 -11.71
N GLY A 477 1.38 -18.51 -13.03
CA GLY A 477 0.23 -18.16 -13.85
C GLY A 477 -0.11 -16.66 -13.90
N THR A 478 0.64 -15.79 -13.22
CA THR A 478 0.55 -14.34 -13.43
C THR A 478 1.10 -13.94 -14.79
N ASN A 479 0.38 -13.08 -15.51
CA ASN A 479 0.78 -12.56 -16.80
C ASN A 479 1.05 -11.06 -16.71
N PHE A 480 2.06 -10.60 -17.45
CA PHE A 480 2.44 -9.19 -17.51
C PHE A 480 2.80 -8.78 -18.93
N PRO A 481 2.46 -7.56 -19.38
CA PRO A 481 2.79 -7.16 -20.74
C PRO A 481 4.31 -7.00 -20.92
N PRO A 482 4.83 -7.17 -22.14
CA PRO A 482 6.24 -6.91 -22.43
C PRO A 482 6.65 -5.48 -22.10
N ILE A 483 7.79 -5.33 -21.43
CA ILE A 483 8.40 -4.04 -21.08
C ILE A 483 9.80 -3.99 -21.69
N PRO A 484 10.19 -2.90 -22.37
CA PRO A 484 11.55 -2.76 -22.90
C PRO A 484 12.55 -2.42 -21.79
N ASP A 485 13.84 -2.53 -22.10
CA ASP A 485 14.91 -2.16 -21.16
C ASP A 485 14.87 -0.66 -20.81
N GLN A 486 15.47 -0.31 -19.66
CA GLN A 486 15.48 1.05 -19.12
C GLN A 486 16.10 2.07 -20.09
N ASN A 487 17.12 1.68 -20.85
CA ASN A 487 17.74 2.59 -21.82
C ASN A 487 16.75 2.93 -22.93
N THR A 488 16.02 1.95 -23.45
CA THR A 488 14.94 2.17 -24.41
C THR A 488 13.88 3.11 -23.85
N ILE A 489 13.45 2.90 -22.60
CA ILE A 489 12.43 3.74 -21.93
C ILE A 489 12.88 5.20 -21.89
N VAL A 490 14.13 5.45 -21.48
CA VAL A 490 14.69 6.81 -21.38
C VAL A 490 14.93 7.43 -22.76
N ASN A 491 15.56 6.70 -23.69
CA ASN A 491 15.88 7.20 -25.03
C ASN A 491 14.64 7.56 -25.85
N LEU A 492 13.56 6.80 -25.69
CA LEU A 492 12.28 7.06 -26.34
C LEU A 492 11.38 8.03 -25.57
N GLY A 493 11.83 8.51 -24.40
CA GLY A 493 11.08 9.45 -23.57
C GLY A 493 9.81 8.87 -22.95
N LEU A 494 9.72 7.55 -22.80
CA LEU A 494 8.54 6.86 -22.24
C LEU A 494 8.34 7.13 -20.74
N ASN A 495 9.36 7.65 -20.06
CA ASN A 495 9.33 8.10 -18.67
C ASN A 495 9.14 9.63 -18.50
N THR A 496 8.76 10.34 -19.56
CA THR A 496 8.53 11.82 -19.52
C THR A 496 7.05 12.21 -19.47
N ARG A 497 6.16 11.21 -19.60
CA ARG A 497 4.71 11.34 -19.67
C ARG A 497 4.06 9.97 -19.38
N PRO A 498 2.74 9.93 -19.16
CA PRO A 498 2.03 8.67 -19.14
C PRO A 498 2.28 7.84 -20.42
N THR A 499 2.55 6.55 -20.26
CA THR A 499 2.86 5.61 -21.36
C THR A 499 2.11 4.30 -21.12
N PHE A 500 1.59 3.69 -22.19
CA PHE A 500 0.80 2.45 -22.09
C PHE A 500 1.60 1.25 -22.57
N PHE A 501 1.46 0.13 -21.87
CA PHE A 501 2.08 -1.16 -22.21
C PHE A 501 0.99 -2.23 -22.31
N GLY A 502 1.18 -3.18 -23.25
CA GLY A 502 0.23 -4.27 -23.45
C GLY A 502 -1.06 -3.88 -24.14
N CYS A 503 -1.11 -2.81 -24.94
CA CYS A 503 -2.39 -2.31 -25.47
C CYS A 503 -3.09 -3.26 -26.45
N ASN A 504 -2.38 -4.23 -27.04
CA ASN A 504 -2.96 -5.24 -27.93
C ASN A 504 -2.84 -6.62 -27.31
N ALA A 505 -3.96 -7.17 -26.80
CA ALA A 505 -3.98 -8.52 -26.22
C ALA A 505 -3.60 -9.60 -27.23
N SER A 506 -3.93 -9.42 -28.51
CA SER A 506 -3.71 -10.45 -29.54
C SER A 506 -2.24 -10.73 -29.80
N ASN A 507 -1.34 -9.84 -29.37
CA ASN A 507 0.10 -10.01 -29.50
C ASN A 507 0.74 -10.74 -28.31
N MET A 508 -0.05 -11.12 -27.30
CA MET A 508 0.43 -11.73 -26.06
C MET A 508 -0.22 -13.11 -25.86
N THR A 509 0.54 -14.05 -25.29
CA THR A 509 -0.03 -15.33 -24.83
C THR A 509 -0.96 -15.02 -23.66
N ASP A 510 -2.18 -15.56 -23.67
CA ASP A 510 -3.23 -15.24 -22.70
C ASP A 510 -3.47 -13.72 -22.53
N GLY A 511 -3.36 -12.96 -23.62
CA GLY A 511 -3.40 -11.50 -23.58
C GLY A 511 -4.71 -10.91 -23.04
N LEU A 512 -5.84 -11.62 -23.18
CA LEU A 512 -7.13 -11.22 -22.58
C LEU A 512 -7.13 -11.29 -21.05
N SER A 513 -6.23 -12.09 -20.48
CA SER A 513 -5.99 -12.20 -19.04
C SER A 513 -4.81 -11.32 -18.58
N THR A 514 -4.16 -10.61 -19.50
CA THR A 514 -3.02 -9.72 -19.21
C THR A 514 -3.51 -8.25 -19.13
N PRO A 515 -3.33 -7.56 -18.00
CA PRO A 515 -3.77 -6.18 -17.86
C PRO A 515 -3.01 -5.24 -18.80
N LEU A 516 -3.69 -4.22 -19.31
CA LEU A 516 -3.04 -3.05 -19.91
C LEU A 516 -2.44 -2.20 -18.77
N VAL A 517 -1.15 -1.87 -18.86
CA VAL A 517 -0.49 -1.05 -17.84
C VAL A 517 -0.37 0.39 -18.33
N VAL A 518 -1.02 1.31 -17.62
CA VAL A 518 -0.85 2.76 -17.76
C VAL A 518 0.21 3.20 -16.78
N TYR A 519 1.43 3.40 -17.25
CA TYR A 519 2.56 3.88 -16.47
C TYR A 519 2.51 5.40 -16.31
N ILE A 520 2.54 5.90 -15.08
CA ILE A 520 2.54 7.33 -14.73
C ILE A 520 3.82 7.65 -13.97
N PRO A 521 4.86 8.17 -14.63
CA PRO A 521 6.10 8.55 -13.96
C PRO A 521 5.95 9.85 -13.18
N ASN A 522 6.63 9.95 -12.03
CA ASN A 522 6.91 11.21 -11.38
C ASN A 522 7.71 12.10 -12.34
N TYR A 523 7.18 13.28 -12.66
CA TYR A 523 7.77 14.19 -13.64
C TYR A 523 7.55 15.66 -13.23
N PRO A 524 8.52 16.57 -13.45
CA PRO A 524 8.42 17.93 -12.96
C PRO A 524 7.54 18.82 -13.85
N TYR A 525 6.35 19.16 -13.38
CA TYR A 525 5.49 20.17 -13.98
C TYR A 525 5.73 21.54 -13.38
N ILE A 526 5.62 21.67 -12.05
CA ILE A 526 5.73 22.94 -11.33
C ILE A 526 6.82 22.93 -10.25
N THR A 527 7.34 21.77 -9.87
CA THR A 527 8.43 21.65 -8.90
C THR A 527 9.27 20.41 -9.18
N LEU A 528 10.51 20.43 -8.72
CA LEU A 528 11.37 19.26 -8.69
C LEU A 528 10.97 18.39 -7.49
N SER A 529 10.27 17.29 -7.75
CA SER A 529 9.74 16.36 -6.75
C SER A 529 10.70 15.21 -6.42
N ASN A 530 11.88 15.14 -7.04
CA ASN A 530 12.89 14.09 -6.94
C ASN A 530 13.83 14.23 -5.72
N PHE A 531 13.27 14.45 -4.53
CA PHE A 531 14.08 14.51 -3.31
C PHE A 531 14.41 13.10 -2.78
N SER A 532 15.46 12.98 -1.96
CA SER A 532 15.95 11.69 -1.44
C SER A 532 14.87 10.91 -0.67
N THR A 533 14.83 9.60 -0.85
CA THR A 533 13.95 8.69 -0.08
C THR A 533 14.14 8.84 1.44
N PHE A 534 15.32 9.28 1.87
CA PHE A 534 15.72 9.42 3.27
C PHE A 534 15.48 10.82 3.86
N GLN A 535 14.83 11.72 3.12
CA GLN A 535 14.38 12.99 3.69
C GLN A 535 13.22 12.73 4.67
N LEU A 536 13.40 13.12 5.93
CA LEU A 536 12.47 12.82 7.03
C LEU A 536 11.50 13.94 7.41
N SER A 537 11.66 15.13 6.82
CA SER A 537 10.76 16.27 7.00
C SER A 537 10.60 17.06 5.71
N THR A 538 9.44 17.68 5.54
CA THR A 538 9.06 18.50 4.38
C THR A 538 8.13 19.61 4.86
N ASN A 539 8.42 20.87 4.53
CA ASN A 539 7.54 21.97 4.89
C ASN A 539 6.26 21.98 4.04
N ASN A 540 5.24 22.70 4.53
CA ASN A 540 3.91 22.70 3.91
C ASN A 540 3.91 23.25 2.48
N SER A 541 4.74 24.25 2.15
CA SER A 541 4.82 24.77 0.78
C SER A 541 5.39 23.74 -0.21
N GLN A 542 6.39 22.97 0.21
CA GLN A 542 6.96 21.89 -0.59
C GLN A 542 5.98 20.71 -0.70
N ARG A 543 5.35 20.31 0.41
CA ARG A 543 4.29 19.31 0.45
C ARG A 543 3.19 19.63 -0.56
N ASP A 544 2.63 20.83 -0.48
CA ASP A 544 1.52 21.27 -1.31
C ASP A 544 1.93 21.33 -2.79
N ALA A 545 3.13 21.86 -3.08
CA ALA A 545 3.67 21.89 -4.44
C ALA A 545 3.88 20.48 -5.02
N MET A 546 4.26 19.50 -4.21
CA MET A 546 4.48 18.13 -4.67
C MET A 546 3.18 17.37 -4.91
N ILE A 547 2.19 17.52 -4.04
CA ILE A 547 0.85 16.97 -4.27
C ILE A 547 0.26 17.59 -5.55
N GLN A 548 0.38 18.90 -5.73
CA GLN A 548 -0.07 19.55 -6.96
C GLN A 548 0.72 19.07 -8.19
N ASN A 549 2.04 18.87 -8.08
CA ASN A 549 2.85 18.36 -9.18
C ASN A 549 2.45 16.94 -9.59
N GLY A 550 2.21 16.03 -8.63
CA GLY A 550 1.72 14.67 -8.92
C GLY A 550 0.37 14.69 -9.65
N ALA A 551 -0.55 15.57 -9.24
CA ALA A 551 -1.82 15.77 -9.94
C ALA A 551 -1.65 16.26 -11.39
N LEU A 552 -0.71 17.17 -11.61
CA LEU A 552 -0.39 17.68 -12.95
C LEU A 552 0.30 16.62 -13.83
N ALA A 553 1.18 15.79 -13.25
CA ALA A 553 1.83 14.70 -13.95
C ALA A 553 0.82 13.63 -14.41
N ALA A 554 -0.12 13.24 -13.55
CA ALA A 554 -1.17 12.27 -13.88
C ALA A 554 -2.10 12.74 -15.01
N THR A 555 -2.39 14.05 -15.06
CA THR A 555 -3.32 14.66 -16.01
C THR A 555 -2.64 15.30 -17.23
N MET A 556 -1.31 15.33 -17.25
CA MET A 556 -0.52 16.19 -18.13
C MET A 556 -1.05 17.64 -18.19
N ASN A 557 -1.32 18.24 -17.03
CA ASN A 557 -1.97 19.55 -16.89
C ASN A 557 -3.38 19.60 -17.52
N ASN A 558 -4.26 18.70 -17.06
CA ASN A 558 -5.65 18.55 -17.53
C ASN A 558 -5.78 18.41 -19.05
N ASN A 559 -4.91 17.60 -19.65
CA ASN A 559 -4.91 17.34 -21.08
C ASN A 559 -6.13 16.47 -21.46
N THR A 560 -7.05 17.05 -22.23
CA THR A 560 -8.28 16.37 -22.68
C THR A 560 -7.99 15.17 -23.57
N ARG A 561 -6.95 15.24 -24.41
CA ARG A 561 -6.54 14.13 -25.28
C ARG A 561 -6.05 12.94 -24.47
N LEU A 562 -5.18 13.16 -23.48
CA LEU A 562 -4.76 12.10 -22.55
C LEU A 562 -5.96 11.51 -21.82
N SER A 563 -6.87 12.36 -21.34
CA SER A 563 -8.09 11.91 -20.65
C SER A 563 -8.94 10.98 -21.53
N THR A 564 -9.11 11.29 -22.83
CA THR A 564 -9.76 10.39 -23.79
C THR A 564 -8.99 9.07 -23.94
N CYS A 565 -7.66 9.13 -24.00
CA CYS A 565 -6.81 7.95 -24.15
C CYS A 565 -6.82 7.05 -22.91
N TYR A 566 -6.97 7.59 -21.70
CA TYR A 566 -7.26 6.79 -20.52
C TYR A 566 -8.63 6.12 -20.60
N GLY A 567 -9.65 6.80 -21.12
CA GLY A 567 -10.97 6.17 -21.37
C GLY A 567 -10.86 4.97 -22.31
N CYS A 568 -10.07 5.10 -23.38
CA CYS A 568 -9.75 4.00 -24.29
C CYS A 568 -8.98 2.87 -23.61
N ALA A 569 -8.01 3.17 -22.75
CA ALA A 569 -7.27 2.18 -21.98
C ALA A 569 -8.19 1.40 -21.02
N ILE A 570 -9.09 2.10 -20.31
CA ILE A 570 -10.09 1.50 -19.41
C ILE A 570 -11.01 0.54 -20.18
N LEU A 571 -11.48 0.94 -21.36
CA LEU A 571 -12.39 0.14 -22.18
C LEU A 571 -11.70 -0.96 -22.99
N SER A 572 -10.37 -0.97 -23.08
CA SER A 572 -9.61 -1.80 -24.03
C SER A 572 -9.95 -3.29 -23.92
N ARG A 573 -9.72 -3.90 -22.75
CA ARG A 573 -10.00 -5.32 -22.53
C ARG A 573 -11.47 -5.65 -22.61
N SER A 574 -12.33 -4.76 -22.12
CA SER A 574 -13.78 -4.93 -22.20
C SER A 574 -14.27 -5.00 -23.66
N MET A 575 -13.74 -4.14 -24.54
CA MET A 575 -14.07 -4.17 -25.96
C MET A 575 -13.58 -5.47 -26.62
N GLU A 576 -12.37 -5.93 -26.29
CA GLU A 576 -11.84 -7.19 -26.81
C GLU A 576 -12.67 -8.40 -26.35
N LYS A 577 -12.98 -8.51 -25.05
CA LYS A 577 -13.80 -9.58 -24.46
C LYS A 577 -15.20 -9.67 -25.06
N THR A 578 -15.78 -8.53 -25.42
CA THR A 578 -17.14 -8.43 -25.97
C THR A 578 -17.18 -8.39 -27.49
N SER A 579 -16.02 -8.44 -28.16
CA SER A 579 -15.91 -8.21 -29.61
C SER A 579 -16.54 -6.88 -30.06
N THR A 580 -16.53 -5.87 -29.17
CA THR A 580 -16.97 -4.52 -29.51
C THR A 580 -15.94 -3.87 -30.44
N ARG A 581 -16.41 -3.21 -31.50
CA ARG A 581 -15.52 -2.50 -32.42
C ARG A 581 -14.77 -1.39 -31.67
N VAL A 582 -13.43 -1.43 -31.74
CA VAL A 582 -12.57 -0.37 -31.21
C VAL A 582 -12.80 0.94 -31.99
N PRO A 583 -13.17 2.05 -31.33
CA PRO A 583 -13.33 3.34 -31.98
C PRO A 583 -12.03 3.89 -32.56
N ASP A 584 -12.11 4.66 -33.65
CA ASP A 584 -10.93 5.24 -34.32
C ASP A 584 -10.14 6.17 -33.38
N VAL A 585 -10.81 6.87 -32.46
CA VAL A 585 -10.14 7.70 -31.44
C VAL A 585 -9.24 6.86 -30.52
N CYS A 586 -9.65 5.63 -30.20
CA CYS A 586 -8.86 4.71 -29.38
C CYS A 586 -7.68 4.14 -30.15
N THR A 587 -7.86 3.79 -31.43
CA THR A 587 -6.74 3.41 -32.31
C THR A 587 -5.68 4.52 -32.38
N SER A 588 -6.12 5.77 -32.50
CA SER A 588 -5.24 6.94 -32.48
C SER A 588 -4.55 7.12 -31.12
N CYS A 589 -5.27 6.93 -30.01
CA CYS A 589 -4.70 6.96 -28.66
C CYS A 589 -3.62 5.90 -28.44
N PHE A 590 -3.84 4.67 -28.89
CA PHE A 590 -2.83 3.61 -28.78
C PHE A 590 -1.64 3.83 -29.70
N THR A 591 -1.82 4.50 -30.84
CA THR A 591 -0.68 4.92 -31.68
C THR A 591 0.19 5.96 -30.97
N GLU A 592 -0.43 6.84 -30.19
CA GLU A 592 0.23 7.95 -29.51
C GLU A 592 0.90 7.53 -28.19
N TYR A 593 0.18 6.77 -27.35
CA TYR A 593 0.58 6.46 -25.97
C TYR A 593 1.11 5.05 -25.76
N CYS A 594 0.80 4.11 -26.67
CA CYS A 594 1.30 2.75 -26.50
C CYS A 594 2.75 2.64 -26.97
N TRP A 595 3.58 1.99 -26.16
CA TRP A 595 4.85 1.51 -26.67
C TRP A 595 4.61 0.47 -27.78
N ASN A 596 5.24 0.67 -28.93
CA ASN A 596 4.96 -0.08 -30.15
C ASN A 596 5.97 -1.21 -30.45
N GLY A 597 6.86 -1.52 -29.50
CA GLY A 597 7.93 -2.51 -29.69
C GLY A 597 9.26 -1.95 -30.18
N THR A 598 9.37 -0.63 -30.45
CA THR A 598 10.65 -0.01 -30.84
C THR A 598 11.66 -0.10 -29.69
N LEU A 599 12.90 -0.47 -29.99
CA LEU A 599 14.00 -0.58 -29.02
C LEU A 599 15.11 0.43 -29.32
N ASP A 600 15.67 0.99 -28.26
CA ASP A 600 16.89 1.80 -28.29
C ASP A 600 17.71 1.56 -27.02
N SER A 601 18.40 0.42 -26.96
CA SER A 601 19.13 -0.02 -25.77
C SER A 601 20.49 0.67 -25.55
N ARG A 602 20.82 1.71 -26.33
CA ARG A 602 22.08 2.48 -26.16
C ARG A 602 22.06 3.23 -24.83
N THR A 603 23.20 3.38 -24.16
CA THR A 603 23.27 4.16 -22.92
C THR A 603 22.74 5.60 -23.14
N PRO A 604 21.68 6.03 -22.44
CA PRO A 604 21.13 7.37 -22.60
C PRO A 604 22.05 8.44 -22.04
N ALA A 605 21.80 9.69 -22.42
CA ALA A 605 22.36 10.83 -21.71
C ALA A 605 21.82 10.90 -20.26
N SER A 606 22.45 11.73 -19.43
CA SER A 606 21.97 12.01 -18.08
C SER A 606 20.50 12.47 -18.11
N TYR A 607 19.65 11.83 -17.31
CA TYR A 607 18.23 12.14 -17.25
C TYR A 607 17.95 13.23 -16.20
N GLU A 608 17.90 14.47 -16.67
CA GLU A 608 17.73 15.68 -15.86
C GLU A 608 16.58 16.54 -16.41
N PRO A 609 15.31 16.12 -16.22
CA PRO A 609 14.16 16.88 -16.71
C PRO A 609 14.02 18.22 -15.97
N THR A 610 13.50 19.22 -16.68
CA THR A 610 13.16 20.54 -16.14
C THR A 610 11.65 20.72 -16.02
N THR A 611 11.22 21.64 -15.16
CA THR A 611 9.80 21.97 -14.97
C THR A 611 9.14 22.41 -16.29
N GLN A 612 7.98 21.82 -16.60
CA GLN A 612 7.21 22.14 -17.82
C GLN A 612 6.46 23.47 -17.75
N LEU A 613 6.13 23.94 -16.55
CA LEU A 613 5.38 25.17 -16.28
C LEU A 613 6.20 26.11 -15.40
N ALA A 614 5.67 27.32 -15.15
CA ALA A 614 6.26 28.24 -14.20
C ALA A 614 6.36 27.59 -12.81
N GLY A 615 7.55 27.66 -12.21
CA GLY A 615 7.83 26.98 -10.95
C GLY A 615 6.99 27.51 -9.78
N ALA A 616 6.60 26.60 -8.88
CA ALA A 616 5.93 26.93 -7.64
C ALA A 616 6.83 27.79 -6.73
N LYS A 617 6.24 28.77 -6.04
CA LYS A 617 6.96 29.58 -5.06
C LYS A 617 7.06 28.81 -3.74
N LEU A 618 8.25 28.30 -3.44
CA LEU A 618 8.55 27.63 -2.17
C LEU A 618 9.01 28.65 -1.12
N SER A 619 8.65 28.45 0.14
CA SER A 619 9.19 29.27 1.24
C SER A 619 10.67 28.94 1.47
N ALA A 620 11.46 29.96 1.82
CA ALA A 620 12.88 29.77 2.14
C ALA A 620 13.01 29.01 3.47
N GLY A 621 13.61 27.82 3.45
CA GLY A 621 13.82 27.03 4.67
C GLY A 621 14.42 25.63 4.48
N VAL A 622 14.36 25.06 3.28
CA VAL A 622 14.99 23.75 3.00
C VAL A 622 15.96 23.92 1.85
N ARG A 623 17.27 23.79 2.12
CA ARG A 623 18.22 23.48 1.05
C ARG A 623 17.85 22.09 0.57
N MET A 624 17.40 21.95 -0.69
CA MET A 624 17.44 20.65 -1.35
C MET A 624 18.89 20.17 -1.24
N SER A 625 19.15 19.20 -0.37
CA SER A 625 20.47 18.59 -0.29
C SER A 625 20.63 17.70 -1.51
N ILE A 626 21.08 18.30 -2.61
CA ILE A 626 21.62 17.58 -3.77
C ILE A 626 23.07 17.14 -3.46
N GLY A 627 23.34 16.80 -2.19
CA GLY A 627 24.67 16.41 -1.75
C GLY A 627 25.09 15.11 -2.43
N PRO A 628 26.37 14.94 -2.79
CA PRO A 628 26.87 13.69 -3.33
C PRO A 628 26.86 12.65 -2.20
N VAL A 629 25.74 11.95 -2.04
CA VAL A 629 25.74 10.70 -1.29
C VAL A 629 26.46 9.72 -2.19
N TRP A 630 27.61 9.22 -1.73
CA TRP A 630 28.36 8.19 -2.42
C TRP A 630 27.43 7.01 -2.67
N ILE A 631 27.11 6.82 -3.95
CA ILE A 631 26.22 5.79 -4.42
C ILE A 631 26.91 4.46 -4.17
N SER A 632 26.40 3.65 -3.24
CA SER A 632 26.62 2.21 -3.32
C SER A 632 25.72 1.73 -4.45
N ILE A 633 26.22 1.82 -5.68
CA ILE A 633 25.56 1.24 -6.85
C ILE A 633 25.64 -0.28 -6.63
N PHE A 634 24.63 -0.88 -6.02
CA PHE A 634 24.39 -2.29 -6.24
C PHE A 634 23.79 -2.41 -7.64
N VAL A 635 24.68 -2.44 -8.63
CA VAL A 635 24.36 -3.01 -9.93
C VAL A 635 23.96 -4.44 -9.62
N PHE A 636 22.66 -4.75 -9.69
CA PHE A 636 22.22 -6.13 -9.82
C PHE A 636 22.80 -6.63 -11.14
N GLY A 637 23.96 -7.26 -11.06
CA GLY A 637 24.67 -7.81 -12.20
C GLY A 637 23.91 -9.00 -12.74
N ILE A 638 22.97 -8.76 -13.65
CA ILE A 638 22.49 -9.79 -14.58
C ILE A 638 23.66 -10.08 -15.52
N THR A 639 24.54 -11.00 -15.13
CA THR A 639 25.51 -11.57 -16.05
C THR A 639 24.84 -12.73 -16.76
N ALA A 640 24.40 -12.46 -17.99
CA ALA A 640 24.02 -13.47 -18.96
C ALA A 640 25.19 -14.42 -19.19
N ILE A 641 25.09 -15.66 -18.73
CA ILE A 641 25.98 -16.74 -19.14
C ILE A 641 25.49 -17.23 -20.51
N MET A 642 26.06 -16.67 -21.57
CA MET A 642 26.04 -17.29 -22.90
C MET A 642 27.15 -18.36 -22.97
N THR A 643 26.72 -19.61 -23.11
CA THR A 643 27.36 -20.73 -23.85
C THR A 643 28.88 -20.96 -23.72
N LEU A 644 29.23 -22.11 -23.14
CA LEU A 644 29.89 -23.22 -23.85
C LEU A 644 29.31 -24.55 -23.39
#